data_AF-A0A0S9PQR6-F1
#
_entry.id   AF-A0A0S9PQR6-F1
#
_cell.length_a   1.000
_cell.length_b   1.000
_cell.length_c   1.000
_cell.angle_alpha   90.00
_cell.angle_beta   90.00
_cell.angle_gamma   90.00
#
_symmetry.space_group_name_H-M   'P 1'
#
loop_
_entity.id
_entity.type
_entity.pdbx_description
1 polymer ?
#
loop_
_entity_poly.entity_id
_entity_poly.type
_entity_poly.pdbx_seq_one_letter_code
_entity_poly.pdbx_strand_id
1 'polypeptide(L)'
;MGAVIVDAKDWKAGSPIYYLMGLGNDVYDVLNAGSGYSYDTNASYALTSTDNNTLRFEVRSGDSNWYDKQRNGAERSEVSSRELIKQGVPAEIAYKFTLEPGAANTAKGWLAFGQLIQDASDGQAGAPPGMSINMVGEKMSVMVRYRDANGTIVEKAVFLDTQDIQRGHTYDMDIKAVFDPTGNGRLVVVRDGQVIADYTGPMGYADTKGVYWKEGIYRSPAAETIAATYSDLQINIGDMVEIPKAGAAYVAAAAAPTLALSSGTLAKDGTLTATFKGGAPAGAIVKIYDGAQLVGQAVSGADGAYALKIPGVTAGSNVFTATATDAAGHLSKVSTEVVVEVGTAADILGRIDAIAAKTDLAGVYLTDKHVFTVSSVAQMQSMNALDKEVLAKIDGGYQFQFWSGTADNRTMTRYDADGTLVNSYTALTKDGVLVRETFVDATEAASYAREVYQYGITGKSYTTIYQAYDKAGNVVLTTRSHADGTLDYWSKVDASGTLTKVYDAAGKLKSTNLAGSDGVTVASNYNAAGDLANKTTTYADKSTDTQIFTNGVLTNEFVTHAAGSLVMKETFTYNIVGQSYVALHQSYSAANQLLTEFKTRADGSYDTITWLATDGSTRTRIYDVAQRLTSEKIVLADKSTDVKTYVAGVQTREVITRADGTKEAWDFGISGKAYGSIHRWYDASGKQTKLEYVAEKWVDTKFAPVLGLGTEPAPTLAMVQGRGAHAGIGPVMGPAPTAETQMVGGALVAVLKGEALAGSAVMIYDNGQPIGTTTAAANGSYSFKTAGLSAGPHVLSAATLTEAGLLSKNSDTVAAYVMTSAEFVKQIGAIGATAGLAGVWLTDGNVLTVPAGRVAQYVERYGAALKAIKGDGYSFAVKSGTPDNQTVSSYDSAGTLQDVVTRSYKDGRLVKETVVHNEADAAYAREVHQYGFTGKSYVETYQGYDTAGNLVLSTRTRRRQPGLPGGARGGRHDDDALLRRQGCPGLDHRRRHRRQFEDRHGRRRRPRHLGQRGPRGQVGGRDGL
;
A
#
# COMPACT_ATOMS: atom_id res chain seq x y z
N MET A 1 32.98 39.93 14.07
CA MET A 1 34.23 40.70 14.23
C MET A 1 33.88 42.19 14.13
N GLY A 2 34.79 43.11 14.48
CA GLY A 2 34.47 44.55 14.53
C GLY A 2 34.06 45.12 13.18
N ALA A 3 33.09 46.03 13.17
CA ALA A 3 32.64 46.71 11.95
C ALA A 3 33.73 47.66 11.44
N VAL A 4 34.03 47.58 10.14
CA VAL A 4 34.96 48.48 9.45
C VAL A 4 34.13 49.43 8.59
N ILE A 5 34.08 50.70 8.97
CA ILE A 5 33.51 51.78 8.16
C ILE A 5 34.54 52.13 7.07
N VAL A 6 34.10 52.23 5.82
CA VAL A 6 34.95 52.62 4.67
C VAL A 6 34.39 53.88 4.00
N ASP A 7 35.30 54.71 3.49
CA ASP A 7 35.12 56.10 3.08
C ASP A 7 34.11 56.31 1.93
N ALA A 8 33.30 57.37 2.02
CA ALA A 8 32.24 57.71 1.07
C ALA A 8 32.76 58.45 -0.19
N LYS A 9 33.89 58.00 -0.75
CA LYS A 9 34.64 58.73 -1.80
C LYS A 9 34.47 58.24 -3.24
N ASP A 10 34.14 56.97 -3.48
CA ASP A 10 34.17 56.36 -4.82
C ASP A 10 32.78 56.23 -5.48
N TRP A 11 31.96 57.28 -5.40
CA TRP A 11 30.64 57.28 -6.03
C TRP A 11 30.73 57.56 -7.54
N LYS A 12 30.46 56.53 -8.35
CA LYS A 12 30.19 56.64 -9.80
C LYS A 12 28.99 55.76 -10.16
N ALA A 13 28.20 56.23 -11.12
CA ALA A 13 27.04 55.47 -11.61
C ALA A 13 27.50 54.13 -12.21
N GLY A 14 26.99 53.02 -11.66
CA GLY A 14 27.29 51.65 -12.10
C GLY A 14 28.16 50.80 -11.15
N SER A 15 28.65 51.35 -10.03
CA SER A 15 29.30 50.54 -8.99
C SER A 15 28.30 49.66 -8.23
N PRO A 16 28.64 48.40 -7.86
CA PRO A 16 27.75 47.51 -7.14
C PRO A 16 27.54 47.94 -5.68
N ILE A 17 26.32 47.74 -5.18
CA ILE A 17 25.98 47.91 -3.76
C ILE A 17 26.51 46.71 -2.98
N TYR A 18 27.28 46.95 -1.92
CA TYR A 18 27.75 45.91 -1.00
C TYR A 18 26.95 45.93 0.30
N TYR A 19 26.28 44.82 0.57
CA TYR A 19 25.38 44.60 1.71
C TYR A 19 26.04 44.89 3.07
N LEU A 20 25.35 45.66 3.90
CA LEU A 20 25.45 45.53 5.37
C LEU A 20 24.38 44.53 5.82
N MET A 21 24.83 43.38 6.33
CA MET A 21 23.97 42.27 6.73
C MET A 21 23.42 42.48 8.15
N GLY A 22 22.10 42.37 8.34
CA GLY A 22 21.53 42.05 9.65
C GLY A 22 20.13 42.60 9.94
N LEU A 23 19.14 41.69 9.86
CA LEU A 23 17.79 41.83 10.44
C LEU A 23 16.86 42.85 9.73
N GLY A 24 15.55 42.64 9.85
CA GLY A 24 14.53 43.33 9.03
C GLY A 24 13.77 44.46 9.73
N ASN A 25 12.64 44.84 9.10
CA ASN A 25 11.74 45.98 9.34
C ASN A 25 12.10 47.26 8.56
N ASP A 26 11.38 47.45 7.47
CA ASP A 26 10.88 48.67 6.79
C ASP A 26 11.88 49.81 6.47
N VAL A 27 12.69 50.27 7.44
CA VAL A 27 13.49 51.50 7.33
C VAL A 27 14.76 51.30 6.48
N TYR A 28 15.31 50.09 6.42
CA TYR A 28 16.54 49.80 5.68
C TYR A 28 16.35 49.56 4.17
N ASP A 29 15.16 49.16 3.71
CA ASP A 29 14.93 48.84 2.29
C ASP A 29 14.94 50.08 1.38
N VAL A 30 14.74 51.26 1.94
CA VAL A 30 14.95 52.56 1.25
C VAL A 30 16.39 52.68 0.74
N LEU A 31 17.37 52.06 1.41
CA LEU A 31 18.80 52.17 1.09
C LEU A 31 19.40 50.89 0.48
N ASN A 32 19.03 49.70 0.96
CA ASN A 32 19.71 48.45 0.57
C ASN A 32 19.39 47.95 -0.86
N ALA A 33 18.19 48.22 -1.40
CA ALA A 33 17.78 47.77 -2.74
C ALA A 33 17.89 48.86 -3.84
N GLY A 34 18.56 49.99 -3.54
CA GLY A 34 18.64 51.15 -4.44
C GLY A 34 17.32 51.94 -4.53
N SER A 35 16.52 51.89 -3.47
CA SER A 35 15.12 52.37 -3.40
C SER A 35 14.99 53.83 -2.94
N GLY A 36 16.10 54.59 -2.95
CA GLY A 36 16.14 55.95 -2.42
C GLY A 36 17.48 56.65 -2.63
N TYR A 37 17.57 57.88 -2.13
CA TYR A 37 18.77 58.73 -2.18
C TYR A 37 18.96 59.45 -0.84
N SER A 38 20.22 59.65 -0.39
CA SER A 38 20.53 60.59 0.68
C SER A 38 20.94 61.97 0.12
N TYR A 39 20.76 63.00 0.93
CA TYR A 39 21.09 64.40 0.60
C TYR A 39 21.76 65.08 1.80
N ASP A 40 23.02 64.76 2.03
CA ASP A 40 23.80 65.20 3.19
C ASP A 40 25.21 65.69 2.79
N THR A 41 26.11 65.89 3.75
CA THR A 41 27.50 66.35 3.52
C THR A 41 28.54 65.23 3.37
N ASN A 42 28.10 63.96 3.35
CA ASN A 42 28.90 62.75 3.54
C ASN A 42 29.69 62.75 4.87
N ALA A 43 29.28 63.56 5.85
CA ALA A 43 29.88 63.58 7.18
C ALA A 43 29.37 62.40 8.01
N SER A 44 30.27 61.70 8.71
CA SER A 44 29.99 60.44 9.42
C SER A 44 29.02 60.53 10.62
N TYR A 45 28.47 61.70 10.89
CA TYR A 45 27.45 61.97 11.90
C TYR A 45 26.12 62.47 11.29
N ALA A 46 26.11 62.88 10.02
CA ALA A 46 24.97 63.55 9.40
C ALA A 46 23.79 62.60 9.19
N LEU A 47 24.07 61.35 8.83
CA LEU A 47 23.12 60.25 8.77
C LEU A 47 23.78 59.01 9.39
N THR A 48 23.21 58.47 10.45
CA THR A 48 23.64 57.22 11.10
C THR A 48 22.43 56.34 11.42
N SER A 49 22.67 55.07 11.78
CA SER A 49 21.67 54.21 12.41
C SER A 49 22.08 53.97 13.87
N THR A 50 21.11 53.98 14.80
CA THR A 50 21.35 53.64 16.22
C THR A 50 21.10 52.16 16.50
N ASP A 51 20.25 51.55 15.68
CA ASP A 51 19.77 50.18 15.70
C ASP A 51 19.10 49.89 14.34
N ASN A 52 18.68 48.64 14.13
CA ASN A 52 18.20 48.16 12.83
C ASN A 52 16.91 48.86 12.34
N ASN A 53 16.17 49.56 13.22
CA ASN A 53 14.89 50.19 12.89
C ASN A 53 14.96 51.72 12.91
N THR A 54 16.07 52.32 13.33
CA THR A 54 16.12 53.75 13.68
C THR A 54 17.26 54.47 12.96
N LEU A 55 16.88 55.42 12.10
CA LEU A 55 17.80 56.39 11.49
C LEU A 55 17.92 57.64 12.36
N ARG A 56 19.12 58.18 12.44
CA ARG A 56 19.43 59.45 13.13
C ARG A 56 20.04 60.42 12.13
N PHE A 57 19.44 61.59 12.05
CA PHE A 57 19.89 62.71 11.24
C PHE A 57 20.50 63.78 12.13
N GLU A 58 21.59 64.40 11.71
CA GLU A 58 22.20 65.56 12.39
C GLU A 58 22.65 66.60 11.38
N VAL A 59 22.43 67.88 11.70
CA VAL A 59 22.84 69.03 10.89
C VAL A 59 23.47 70.08 11.79
N ARG A 60 24.71 70.47 11.46
CA ARG A 60 25.47 71.54 12.14
C ARG A 60 25.57 72.77 11.24
N SER A 61 26.07 73.86 11.80
CA SER A 61 26.31 75.10 11.06
C SER A 61 27.28 74.86 9.88
N GLY A 62 26.85 75.13 8.65
CA GLY A 62 27.60 74.90 7.43
C GLY A 62 27.43 73.52 6.76
N ASP A 63 26.59 72.62 7.29
CA ASP A 63 26.30 71.29 6.72
C ASP A 63 25.37 71.34 5.48
N SER A 64 25.76 72.16 4.50
CA SER A 64 25.14 72.23 3.18
C SER A 64 25.81 71.27 2.20
N ASN A 65 25.04 70.46 1.46
CA ASN A 65 25.59 69.65 0.36
C ASN A 65 26.11 70.54 -0.79
N TRP A 66 26.83 69.94 -1.75
CA TRP A 66 27.51 70.69 -2.83
C TRP A 66 26.59 71.54 -3.70
N TYR A 67 25.33 71.15 -3.86
CA TYR A 67 24.32 71.83 -4.68
C TYR A 67 23.64 72.95 -3.90
N ASP A 68 23.18 72.69 -2.67
CA ASP A 68 22.58 73.70 -1.81
C ASP A 68 23.59 74.82 -1.46
N LYS A 69 24.89 74.49 -1.29
CA LYS A 69 25.99 75.49 -1.17
C LYS A 69 26.04 76.50 -2.32
N GLN A 70 25.65 76.11 -3.54
CA GLN A 70 25.64 77.00 -4.71
C GLN A 70 24.30 77.72 -4.90
N ARG A 71 23.21 77.20 -4.33
CA ARG A 71 21.84 77.69 -4.55
C ARG A 71 21.36 78.68 -3.49
N ASN A 72 21.46 78.32 -2.21
CA ASN A 72 20.84 79.06 -1.10
C ASN A 72 21.54 78.87 0.26
N GLY A 73 22.61 78.07 0.33
CA GLY A 73 23.30 77.72 1.56
C GLY A 73 22.49 76.83 2.50
N ALA A 74 21.42 76.17 2.05
CA ALA A 74 20.61 75.34 2.95
C ALA A 74 21.43 74.22 3.59
N GLU A 75 21.20 73.96 4.86
CA GLU A 75 21.86 72.91 5.63
C GLU A 75 20.93 71.69 5.70
N ARG A 76 21.45 70.50 5.42
CA ARG A 76 20.63 69.33 5.12
C ARG A 76 21.30 68.02 5.52
N SER A 77 20.49 67.14 6.11
CA SER A 77 20.68 65.69 6.06
C SER A 77 19.31 65.05 5.92
N GLU A 78 19.04 64.40 4.77
CA GLU A 78 17.74 63.80 4.46
C GLU A 78 17.90 62.51 3.67
N VAL A 79 16.92 61.60 3.78
CA VAL A 79 16.69 60.51 2.83
C VAL A 79 15.46 60.80 1.98
N SER A 80 15.31 60.08 0.86
CA SER A 80 14.13 60.16 0.01
C SER A 80 13.70 58.81 -0.52
N SER A 81 12.39 58.56 -0.52
CA SER A 81 11.76 57.50 -1.29
C SER A 81 12.02 57.64 -2.80
N ARG A 82 12.09 56.51 -3.53
CA ARG A 82 12.24 56.46 -5.00
C ARG A 82 10.91 56.26 -5.75
N GLU A 83 9.87 55.73 -5.08
CA GLU A 83 8.54 55.64 -5.68
C GLU A 83 7.85 57.02 -5.71
N LEU A 84 7.11 57.27 -6.78
CA LEU A 84 6.44 58.55 -7.05
C LEU A 84 4.93 58.42 -6.86
N ILE A 85 4.42 59.10 -5.85
CA ILE A 85 2.99 59.30 -5.60
C ILE A 85 2.43 60.20 -6.72
N LYS A 86 1.69 59.59 -7.64
CA LYS A 86 1.10 60.28 -8.80
C LYS A 86 -0.07 61.17 -8.39
N GLN A 87 -0.37 62.17 -9.22
CA GLN A 87 -1.52 63.05 -9.01
C GLN A 87 -2.82 62.25 -8.87
N GLY A 88 -3.63 62.60 -7.87
CA GLY A 88 -4.92 61.97 -7.57
C GLY A 88 -4.83 60.62 -6.86
N VAL A 89 -3.63 60.05 -6.69
CA VAL A 89 -3.42 58.80 -5.94
C VAL A 89 -3.30 59.12 -4.44
N PRO A 90 -4.01 58.42 -3.54
CA PRO A 90 -3.84 58.58 -2.11
C PRO A 90 -2.53 57.93 -1.64
N ALA A 91 -1.91 58.54 -0.63
CA ALA A 91 -0.74 58.00 0.07
C ALA A 91 -0.88 58.21 1.59
N GLU A 92 -0.34 57.28 2.35
CA GLU A 92 -0.20 57.33 3.80
C GLU A 92 1.30 57.23 4.12
N ILE A 93 1.81 58.17 4.92
CA ILE A 93 3.18 58.18 5.41
C ILE A 93 3.10 58.21 6.93
N ALA A 94 3.44 57.10 7.58
CA ALA A 94 3.46 56.96 9.02
C ALA A 94 4.90 56.72 9.51
N TYR A 95 5.29 57.36 10.61
CA TYR A 95 6.63 57.23 11.20
C TYR A 95 6.66 57.76 12.64
N LYS A 96 7.62 57.29 13.43
CA LYS A 96 7.96 57.89 14.73
C LYS A 96 9.05 58.93 14.58
N PHE A 97 8.93 60.04 15.30
CA PHE A 97 9.86 61.17 15.23
C PHE A 97 10.25 61.70 16.61
N THR A 98 11.54 61.77 16.89
CA THR A 98 12.07 62.37 18.14
C THR A 98 13.06 63.48 17.77
N LEU A 99 12.73 64.73 18.12
CA LEU A 99 13.68 65.85 18.05
C LEU A 99 14.59 65.81 19.30
N GLU A 100 15.91 65.77 19.11
CA GLU A 100 16.83 65.62 20.24
C GLU A 100 16.89 66.89 21.14
N PRO A 101 17.17 66.71 22.45
CA PRO A 101 17.52 67.80 23.36
C PRO A 101 18.71 68.61 22.83
N GLY A 102 18.53 69.92 22.73
CA GLY A 102 19.52 70.83 22.13
C GLY A 102 19.11 72.28 22.29
N ALA A 103 19.83 73.19 21.62
CA ALA A 103 19.45 74.59 21.57
C ALA A 103 18.24 74.81 20.66
N ALA A 104 17.47 75.85 20.94
CA ALA A 104 16.30 76.23 20.16
C ALA A 104 16.67 76.62 18.71
N ASN A 105 15.79 76.30 17.77
CA ASN A 105 15.90 76.63 16.35
C ASN A 105 16.01 78.15 16.13
N THR A 106 17.09 78.60 15.48
CA THR A 106 17.31 80.00 15.12
C THR A 106 17.27 80.27 13.60
N ALA A 107 16.96 79.25 12.79
CA ALA A 107 16.92 79.34 11.32
C ALA A 107 15.91 80.39 10.84
N LYS A 108 16.39 81.44 10.17
CA LYS A 108 15.60 82.64 9.81
C LYS A 108 14.75 82.50 8.54
N GLY A 109 14.29 81.29 8.22
CA GLY A 109 13.51 81.01 7.01
C GLY A 109 12.67 79.75 7.17
N TRP A 110 13.31 78.58 7.15
CA TRP A 110 12.65 77.30 7.33
C TRP A 110 13.54 76.31 8.10
N LEU A 111 12.89 75.35 8.76
CA LEU A 111 13.44 74.08 9.23
C LEU A 111 12.34 73.03 8.99
N ALA A 112 12.57 72.10 8.07
CA ALA A 112 11.65 71.02 7.72
C ALA A 112 12.20 69.67 8.22
N PHE A 113 11.27 68.78 8.57
CA PHE A 113 11.54 67.43 9.08
C PHE A 113 10.97 66.35 8.15
N GLY A 114 9.84 66.62 7.49
CA GLY A 114 9.28 65.75 6.44
C GLY A 114 8.63 66.57 5.33
N GLN A 115 8.68 66.09 4.08
CA GLN A 115 8.15 66.83 2.93
C GLN A 115 7.73 65.93 1.76
N LEU A 116 6.62 66.30 1.10
CA LEU A 116 6.28 65.81 -0.24
C LEU A 116 6.76 66.82 -1.27
N ILE A 117 7.66 66.38 -2.15
CA ILE A 117 8.36 67.24 -3.10
C ILE A 117 8.30 66.67 -4.53
N GLN A 118 8.15 67.58 -5.49
CA GLN A 118 8.04 67.34 -6.93
C GLN A 118 9.38 66.98 -7.59
N ASP A 119 9.36 66.30 -8.75
CA ASP A 119 10.59 66.03 -9.51
C ASP A 119 11.13 67.34 -10.10
N ALA A 120 12.36 67.71 -9.75
CA ALA A 120 13.00 68.95 -10.17
C ALA A 120 13.22 69.03 -11.70
N SER A 121 13.10 67.93 -12.43
CA SER A 121 13.24 67.87 -13.89
C SER A 121 11.93 68.13 -14.66
N ASP A 122 10.75 68.09 -14.01
CA ASP A 122 9.45 68.32 -14.67
C ASP A 122 9.03 69.80 -14.67
N GLY A 123 9.98 70.70 -15.01
CA GLY A 123 9.74 72.15 -15.14
C GLY A 123 9.48 72.92 -13.84
N GLN A 124 9.11 72.27 -12.74
CA GLN A 124 8.91 72.90 -11.40
C GLN A 124 10.24 73.14 -10.64
N ALA A 125 11.36 73.23 -11.37
CA ALA A 125 12.70 73.44 -10.84
C ALA A 125 12.75 74.70 -9.95
N GLY A 126 12.98 74.49 -8.65
CA GLY A 126 13.17 75.55 -7.68
C GLY A 126 11.96 75.89 -6.80
N ALA A 127 10.76 75.39 -7.09
CA ALA A 127 9.57 75.59 -6.26
C ALA A 127 9.72 74.94 -4.86
N PRO A 128 9.14 75.53 -3.79
CA PRO A 128 9.16 74.95 -2.44
C PRO A 128 8.22 73.73 -2.34
N PRO A 129 8.37 72.86 -1.33
CA PRO A 129 7.66 71.57 -1.28
C PRO A 129 6.14 71.74 -1.18
N GLY A 130 5.39 70.93 -1.95
CA GLY A 130 3.93 71.00 -2.01
C GLY A 130 3.24 70.72 -0.68
N MET A 131 3.87 69.91 0.18
CA MET A 131 3.52 69.78 1.60
C MET A 131 4.81 69.62 2.42
N SER A 132 4.86 70.23 3.62
CA SER A 132 5.94 70.00 4.58
C SER A 132 5.47 70.02 6.03
N ILE A 133 6.05 69.11 6.83
CA ILE A 133 6.12 69.20 8.30
C ILE A 133 7.37 70.02 8.63
N ASN A 134 7.18 71.20 9.23
CA ASN A 134 8.25 72.16 9.48
C ASN A 134 8.07 72.91 10.81
N MET A 135 9.05 73.74 11.15
CA MET A 135 9.11 74.51 12.39
C MET A 135 8.99 76.01 12.14
N VAL A 136 8.35 76.71 13.07
CA VAL A 136 8.29 78.17 13.17
C VAL A 136 8.77 78.55 14.57
N GLY A 137 10.06 78.88 14.71
CA GLY A 137 10.73 78.82 16.01
C GLY A 137 10.78 77.38 16.52
N GLU A 138 10.38 77.15 17.77
CA GLU A 138 10.23 75.80 18.35
C GLU A 138 8.82 75.20 18.14
N LYS A 139 7.97 75.79 17.29
CA LYS A 139 6.59 75.33 17.08
C LYS A 139 6.44 74.53 15.79
N MET A 140 5.86 73.33 15.89
CA MET A 140 5.55 72.50 14.72
C MET A 140 4.45 73.15 13.88
N SER A 141 4.55 73.02 12.56
CA SER A 141 3.62 73.54 11.57
C SER A 141 3.48 72.57 10.40
N VAL A 142 2.26 72.49 9.86
CA VAL A 142 1.97 71.78 8.62
C VAL A 142 1.70 72.84 7.55
N MET A 143 2.54 72.87 6.53
CA MET A 143 2.43 73.81 5.40
C MET A 143 1.97 73.08 4.15
N VAL A 144 1.05 73.70 3.41
CA VAL A 144 0.62 73.27 2.07
C VAL A 144 0.95 74.40 1.09
N ARG A 145 1.45 74.05 -0.09
CA ARG A 145 1.87 75.00 -1.13
C ARG A 145 1.35 74.58 -2.50
N TYR A 146 0.91 75.55 -3.29
CA TYR A 146 0.37 75.34 -4.63
C TYR A 146 0.49 76.61 -5.47
N ARG A 147 0.11 76.56 -6.75
CA ARG A 147 -0.03 77.77 -7.59
C ARG A 147 -1.48 78.22 -7.66
N ASP A 148 -1.72 79.51 -7.48
CA ASP A 148 -3.04 80.11 -7.72
C ASP A 148 -3.40 80.19 -9.21
N ALA A 149 -4.58 80.70 -9.53
CA ALA A 149 -5.05 80.92 -10.90
C ALA A 149 -4.17 81.91 -11.72
N ASN A 150 -3.28 82.66 -11.07
CA ASN A 150 -2.31 83.56 -11.69
C ASN A 150 -0.90 82.93 -11.82
N GLY A 151 -0.72 81.68 -11.39
CA GLY A 151 0.56 80.97 -11.38
C GLY A 151 1.47 81.29 -10.17
N THR A 152 1.01 82.14 -9.25
CA THR A 152 1.73 82.59 -8.06
C THR A 152 1.76 81.50 -7.01
N ILE A 153 2.91 81.28 -6.38
CA ILE A 153 3.02 80.30 -5.28
C ILE A 153 2.28 80.84 -4.05
N VAL A 154 1.26 80.11 -3.61
CA VAL A 154 0.57 80.31 -2.34
C VAL A 154 1.21 79.40 -1.30
N GLU A 155 1.61 79.97 -0.16
CA GLU A 155 2.02 79.22 1.01
C GLU A 155 0.96 79.34 2.11
N LYS A 156 0.50 78.21 2.65
CA LYS A 156 -0.54 78.17 3.68
C LYS A 156 -0.15 77.23 4.83
N ALA A 157 -0.01 77.80 6.03
CA ALA A 157 -0.07 77.01 7.25
C ALA A 157 -1.50 76.49 7.43
N VAL A 158 -1.66 75.16 7.37
CA VAL A 158 -2.93 74.49 7.71
C VAL A 158 -2.93 74.03 9.17
N PHE A 159 -1.75 73.93 9.78
CA PHE A 159 -1.55 73.86 11.22
C PHE A 159 -0.33 74.71 11.64
N LEU A 160 -0.41 75.30 12.82
CA LEU A 160 0.70 75.86 13.58
C LEU A 160 0.40 75.60 15.06
N ASP A 161 1.35 75.00 15.77
CA ASP A 161 1.15 74.62 17.17
C ASP A 161 0.98 75.83 18.09
N THR A 162 0.23 75.65 19.17
CA THR A 162 0.11 76.64 20.24
C THR A 162 1.26 76.53 21.24
N GLN A 163 1.85 75.33 21.39
CA GLN A 163 2.97 75.04 22.28
C GLN A 163 4.27 74.87 21.49
N ASP A 164 5.40 74.99 22.20
CA ASP A 164 6.71 74.60 21.68
C ASP A 164 6.87 73.07 21.75
N ILE A 165 7.67 72.50 20.84
CA ILE A 165 7.86 71.05 20.73
C ILE A 165 8.62 70.47 21.93
N GLN A 166 8.21 69.29 22.38
CA GLN A 166 8.86 68.61 23.51
C GLN A 166 10.06 67.80 23.01
N ARG A 167 11.25 68.38 23.09
CA ARG A 167 12.50 67.70 22.72
C ARG A 167 12.74 66.49 23.62
N GLY A 168 13.11 65.37 23.01
CA GLY A 168 13.21 64.05 23.66
C GLY A 168 11.89 63.28 23.78
N HIS A 169 10.74 63.85 23.40
CA HIS A 169 9.50 63.08 23.22
C HIS A 169 9.45 62.45 21.82
N THR A 170 8.98 61.21 21.75
CA THR A 170 8.77 60.48 20.49
C THR A 170 7.34 60.68 20.03
N TYR A 171 7.15 61.43 18.97
CA TYR A 171 5.85 61.68 18.33
C TYR A 171 5.50 60.54 17.37
N ASP A 172 4.28 60.00 17.46
CA ASP A 172 3.73 59.05 16.46
C ASP A 172 3.00 59.86 15.38
N MET A 173 3.57 59.90 14.17
CA MET A 173 3.09 60.72 13.05
C MET A 173 2.38 59.84 12.01
N ASP A 174 1.23 60.30 11.52
CA ASP A 174 0.49 59.69 10.42
C ASP A 174 -0.02 60.79 9.48
N ILE A 175 0.40 60.73 8.21
CA ILE A 175 0.14 61.73 7.18
C ILE A 175 -0.60 61.06 6.02
N LYS A 176 -1.88 61.37 5.84
CA LYS A 176 -2.71 60.89 4.74
C LYS A 176 -2.95 61.99 3.71
N ALA A 177 -2.43 61.82 2.50
CA ALA A 177 -2.41 62.84 1.45
C ALA A 177 -2.96 62.34 0.10
N VAL A 178 -3.80 63.15 -0.56
CA VAL A 178 -4.00 63.09 -2.02
C VAL A 178 -3.31 64.32 -2.62
N PHE A 179 -2.27 64.09 -3.40
CA PHE A 179 -1.60 65.16 -4.15
C PHE A 179 -2.47 65.55 -5.36
N ASP A 180 -3.06 66.75 -5.34
CA ASP A 180 -3.76 67.30 -6.50
C ASP A 180 -3.73 68.84 -6.51
N PRO A 181 -3.01 69.48 -7.46
CA PRO A 181 -2.99 70.93 -7.62
C PRO A 181 -4.29 71.52 -8.17
N THR A 182 -5.20 70.70 -8.74
CA THR A 182 -6.40 71.21 -9.43
C THR A 182 -7.55 71.56 -8.48
N GLY A 183 -7.45 71.17 -7.20
CA GLY A 183 -8.39 71.56 -6.16
C GLY A 183 -8.94 70.39 -5.33
N ASN A 184 -8.84 69.15 -5.81
CA ASN A 184 -9.34 67.97 -5.09
C ASN A 184 -8.34 67.40 -4.07
N GLY A 185 -7.24 68.12 -3.82
CA GLY A 185 -6.20 67.72 -2.88
C GLY A 185 -6.76 67.57 -1.46
N ARG A 186 -6.24 66.59 -0.74
CA ARG A 186 -6.68 66.22 0.61
C ARG A 186 -5.44 66.00 1.47
N LEU A 187 -5.45 66.54 2.68
CA LEU A 187 -4.41 66.28 3.67
C LEU A 187 -5.04 66.11 5.04
N VAL A 188 -4.69 65.02 5.71
CA VAL A 188 -4.92 64.80 7.14
C VAL A 188 -3.56 64.53 7.77
N VAL A 189 -3.21 65.27 8.82
CA VAL A 189 -2.01 64.99 9.63
C VAL A 189 -2.44 64.71 11.06
N VAL A 190 -2.01 63.56 11.55
CA VAL A 190 -2.24 63.03 12.89
C VAL A 190 -0.90 62.98 13.61
N ARG A 191 -0.92 63.36 14.90
CA ARG A 191 0.22 63.31 15.81
C ARG A 191 -0.25 62.78 17.15
N ASP A 192 0.38 61.74 17.67
CA ASP A 192 0.01 61.07 18.93
C ASP A 192 -1.49 60.68 18.97
N GLY A 193 -2.02 60.23 17.82
CA GLY A 193 -3.42 59.86 17.64
C GLY A 193 -4.42 61.03 17.48
N GLN A 194 -3.97 62.29 17.59
CA GLN A 194 -4.82 63.48 17.42
C GLN A 194 -4.61 64.13 16.04
N VAL A 195 -5.71 64.50 15.36
CA VAL A 195 -5.61 65.33 14.14
C VAL A 195 -5.10 66.71 14.49
N ILE A 196 -3.95 67.07 13.93
CA ILE A 196 -3.40 68.43 13.99
C ILE A 196 -3.72 69.23 12.72
N ALA A 197 -3.88 68.57 11.56
CA ALA A 197 -4.33 69.23 10.33
C ALA A 197 -5.44 68.42 9.63
N ASP A 198 -6.53 69.10 9.26
CA ASP A 198 -7.51 68.64 8.29
C ASP A 198 -7.62 69.72 7.19
N TYR A 199 -7.24 69.37 5.97
CA TYR A 199 -7.26 70.27 4.82
C TYR A 199 -7.84 69.61 3.58
N THR A 200 -8.60 70.39 2.82
CA THR A 200 -9.10 70.04 1.49
C THR A 200 -8.96 71.28 0.59
N GLY A 201 -8.49 71.08 -0.64
CA GLY A 201 -8.16 72.15 -1.59
C GLY A 201 -6.91 71.81 -2.40
N PRO A 202 -6.44 72.73 -3.26
CA PRO A 202 -5.24 72.48 -4.07
C PRO A 202 -4.00 72.22 -3.19
N MET A 203 -3.25 71.17 -3.54
CA MET A 203 -2.00 70.82 -2.88
C MET A 203 -0.97 70.42 -3.95
N GLY A 204 0.17 71.12 -3.95
CA GLY A 204 1.26 70.88 -4.89
C GLY A 204 1.15 71.60 -6.22
N TYR A 205 1.80 71.04 -7.23
CA TYR A 205 1.96 71.62 -8.57
C TYR A 205 1.57 70.60 -9.63
N ALA A 206 1.33 71.07 -10.86
CA ALA A 206 1.26 70.16 -12.00
C ALA A 206 2.65 69.53 -12.21
N ASP A 207 2.72 68.22 -11.98
CA ASP A 207 3.88 67.34 -12.14
C ASP A 207 3.37 66.06 -12.81
N THR A 208 3.94 65.71 -13.96
CA THR A 208 3.55 64.58 -14.80
C THR A 208 4.12 63.24 -14.34
N LYS A 209 5.06 63.27 -13.38
CA LYS A 209 5.74 62.11 -12.81
C LYS A 209 5.18 61.75 -11.43
N GLY A 210 4.92 62.76 -10.59
CA GLY A 210 4.43 62.63 -9.23
C GLY A 210 5.43 63.14 -8.18
N VAL A 211 4.98 63.21 -6.92
CA VAL A 211 5.82 63.60 -5.77
C VAL A 211 6.40 62.41 -5.05
N TYR A 212 7.50 62.62 -4.34
CA TYR A 212 8.12 61.63 -3.48
C TYR A 212 8.29 62.20 -2.05
N TRP A 213 8.29 61.31 -1.07
CA TRP A 213 8.53 61.65 0.33
C TRP A 213 10.03 61.81 0.61
N LYS A 214 10.37 62.83 1.40
CA LYS A 214 11.65 62.96 2.10
C LYS A 214 11.44 63.18 3.58
N GLU A 215 12.41 62.73 4.37
CA GLU A 215 12.51 62.98 5.80
C GLU A 215 13.96 63.17 6.24
N GLY A 216 14.13 63.76 7.42
CA GLY A 216 15.42 64.07 8.02
C GLY A 216 15.43 65.47 8.62
N ILE A 217 16.32 66.33 8.15
CA ILE A 217 16.47 67.73 8.57
C ILE A 217 16.87 68.57 7.35
N TYR A 218 16.07 69.60 7.02
CA TYR A 218 16.37 70.56 5.96
C TYR A 218 16.07 72.00 6.39
N ARG A 219 17.08 72.86 6.52
CA ARG A 219 16.92 74.21 7.08
C ARG A 219 17.69 75.31 6.35
N SER A 220 17.33 76.56 6.63
CA SER A 220 18.18 77.73 6.40
C SER A 220 19.40 77.71 7.34
N PRO A 221 20.54 78.33 6.99
CA PRO A 221 21.70 78.46 7.87
C PRO A 221 21.36 78.91 9.30
N ALA A 222 21.91 78.19 10.28
CA ALA A 222 21.74 78.49 11.70
C ALA A 222 23.01 78.13 12.50
N ALA A 223 23.06 78.53 13.78
CA ALA A 223 24.26 78.36 14.61
C ALA A 223 24.25 77.07 15.44
N GLU A 224 23.06 76.63 15.84
CA GLU A 224 22.85 75.43 16.65
C GLU A 224 22.98 74.13 15.85
N THR A 225 23.41 73.05 16.50
CA THR A 225 23.19 71.69 15.99
C THR A 225 21.74 71.29 16.21
N ILE A 226 21.11 70.70 15.20
CA ILE A 226 19.83 70.00 15.33
C ILE A 226 20.06 68.53 14.96
N ALA A 227 19.49 67.62 15.75
CA ALA A 227 19.48 66.19 15.48
C ALA A 227 18.10 65.61 15.77
N ALA A 228 17.72 64.57 15.03
CA ALA A 228 16.44 63.90 15.19
C ALA A 228 16.53 62.42 14.77
N THR A 229 15.73 61.56 15.41
CA THR A 229 15.62 60.14 15.06
C THR A 229 14.27 59.82 14.45
N TYR A 230 14.27 58.92 13.47
CA TYR A 230 13.11 58.40 12.75
C TYR A 230 13.11 56.87 12.81
N SER A 231 11.96 56.26 13.09
CA SER A 231 11.78 54.81 13.10
C SER A 231 10.34 54.41 12.73
N ASP A 232 10.14 53.13 12.43
CA ASP A 232 8.85 52.55 11.99
C ASP A 232 8.21 53.32 10.80
N LEU A 233 9.04 53.75 9.82
CA LEU A 233 8.58 54.41 8.60
C LEU A 233 7.79 53.43 7.72
N GLN A 234 6.56 53.80 7.38
CA GLN A 234 5.70 53.07 6.44
C GLN A 234 5.13 54.05 5.41
N ILE A 235 5.24 53.71 4.12
CA ILE A 235 4.73 54.51 2.99
C ILE A 235 3.79 53.62 2.17
N ASN A 236 2.47 53.79 2.38
CA ASN A 236 1.44 53.09 1.61
C ASN A 236 0.93 54.00 0.49
N ILE A 237 0.62 53.44 -0.69
CA ILE A 237 0.18 54.19 -1.88
C ILE A 237 -0.99 53.44 -2.56
N GLY A 238 -1.96 54.18 -3.09
CA GLY A 238 -3.04 53.62 -3.93
C GLY A 238 -4.18 52.97 -3.14
N ASP A 239 -4.75 51.89 -3.66
CA ASP A 239 -5.96 51.24 -3.12
C ASP A 239 -5.80 50.64 -1.70
N MET A 240 -4.58 50.66 -1.17
CA MET A 240 -4.25 50.37 0.24
C MET A 240 -4.46 51.56 1.18
N VAL A 241 -4.85 52.74 0.69
CA VAL A 241 -4.97 53.97 1.51
C VAL A 241 -6.37 54.58 1.42
N GLU A 242 -7.14 54.43 2.50
CA GLU A 242 -8.42 55.11 2.67
C GLU A 242 -8.23 56.40 3.49
N ILE A 243 -8.50 57.56 2.87
CA ILE A 243 -8.30 58.88 3.49
C ILE A 243 -9.64 59.45 3.98
N PRO A 244 -9.76 59.89 5.26
CA PRO A 244 -10.99 60.46 5.79
C PRO A 244 -11.51 61.62 4.94
N LYS A 245 -12.80 61.60 4.60
CA LYS A 245 -13.46 62.67 3.84
C LYS A 245 -13.42 64.00 4.61
N ALA A 246 -13.45 65.12 3.89
CA ALA A 246 -13.42 66.46 4.47
C ALA A 246 -14.48 66.63 5.56
N GLY A 247 -14.07 67.01 6.78
CA GLY A 247 -14.97 67.20 7.91
C GLY A 247 -15.56 65.93 8.54
N ALA A 248 -15.11 64.73 8.12
CA ALA A 248 -15.35 63.51 8.89
C ALA A 248 -14.49 63.52 10.17
N ALA A 249 -14.98 62.93 11.25
CA ALA A 249 -14.14 62.67 12.42
C ALA A 249 -13.05 61.65 12.03
N TYR A 250 -11.79 61.94 12.34
CA TYR A 250 -10.74 60.93 12.29
C TYR A 250 -10.98 59.88 13.37
N VAL A 251 -10.75 58.62 13.01
CA VAL A 251 -10.73 57.49 13.93
C VAL A 251 -9.43 56.75 13.68
N ALA A 252 -8.77 56.33 14.76
CA ALA A 252 -7.51 55.61 14.68
C ALA A 252 -7.65 54.32 13.85
N ALA A 253 -6.63 54.02 13.05
CA ALA A 253 -6.59 52.81 12.24
C ALA A 253 -6.80 51.56 13.09
N ALA A 254 -7.53 50.58 12.53
CA ALA A 254 -7.73 49.30 13.19
C ALA A 254 -6.39 48.56 13.38
N ALA A 255 -6.32 47.66 14.37
CA ALA A 255 -5.18 46.77 14.52
C ALA A 255 -4.98 45.95 13.22
N ALA A 256 -3.73 45.82 12.77
CA ALA A 256 -3.39 45.09 11.55
C ALA A 256 -3.94 43.66 11.61
N PRO A 257 -4.54 43.14 10.51
CA PRO A 257 -4.94 41.75 10.46
C PRO A 257 -3.70 40.87 10.54
N THR A 258 -3.78 39.75 11.24
CA THR A 258 -2.76 38.71 11.07
C THR A 258 -2.96 38.03 9.73
N LEU A 259 -1.87 37.56 9.12
CA LEU A 259 -1.88 36.83 7.85
C LEU A 259 -0.93 35.63 7.96
N ALA A 260 -1.36 34.46 7.49
CA ALA A 260 -0.53 33.27 7.42
C ALA A 260 -0.96 32.36 6.27
N LEU A 261 0.00 31.81 5.52
CA LEU A 261 -0.26 30.72 4.58
C LEU A 261 -0.69 29.47 5.36
N SER A 262 -1.84 28.89 5.02
CA SER A 262 -2.38 27.70 5.69
C SER A 262 -2.33 26.43 4.83
N SER A 263 -2.30 26.58 3.51
CA SER A 263 -1.98 25.53 2.54
C SER A 263 -1.76 26.11 1.15
N GLY A 264 -1.17 25.32 0.25
CA GLY A 264 -1.11 25.59 -1.18
C GLY A 264 -1.58 24.38 -1.97
N THR A 265 -1.83 24.56 -3.27
CA THR A 265 -2.04 23.46 -4.22
C THR A 265 -1.64 23.91 -5.61
N LEU A 266 -0.69 23.21 -6.24
CA LEU A 266 -0.27 23.46 -7.62
C LEU A 266 -1.27 22.88 -8.62
N ALA A 267 -1.52 23.64 -9.70
CA ALA A 267 -2.24 23.19 -10.88
C ALA A 267 -1.28 22.65 -11.95
N LYS A 268 -1.81 21.93 -12.95
CA LYS A 268 -1.01 21.30 -14.02
C LYS A 268 -0.33 22.28 -14.98
N ASP A 269 -0.70 23.55 -14.93
CA ASP A 269 -0.09 24.66 -15.67
C ASP A 269 1.08 25.32 -14.92
N GLY A 270 1.40 24.86 -13.71
CA GLY A 270 2.44 25.43 -12.85
C GLY A 270 1.97 26.60 -11.99
N THR A 271 0.70 27.01 -12.06
CA THR A 271 0.15 28.04 -11.15
C THR A 271 -0.14 27.45 -9.76
N LEU A 272 0.15 28.22 -8.73
CA LEU A 272 -0.20 27.92 -7.35
C LEU A 272 -1.60 28.49 -7.02
N THR A 273 -2.36 27.73 -6.25
CA THR A 273 -3.51 28.26 -5.51
C THR A 273 -3.20 28.25 -4.01
N ALA A 274 -2.91 29.43 -3.46
CA ALA A 274 -2.60 29.63 -2.04
C ALA A 274 -3.88 29.77 -1.21
N THR A 275 -3.86 29.32 0.05
CA THR A 275 -4.98 29.51 1.00
C THR A 275 -4.45 30.15 2.27
N PHE A 276 -4.79 31.43 2.47
CA PHE A 276 -4.41 32.22 3.63
C PHE A 276 -5.47 32.18 4.73
N LYS A 277 -5.04 32.38 5.97
CA LYS A 277 -5.90 32.56 7.15
C LYS A 277 -5.35 33.66 8.04
N GLY A 278 -6.21 34.19 8.90
CA GLY A 278 -5.81 35.16 9.91
C GLY A 278 -6.95 35.58 10.81
N GLY A 279 -6.67 36.60 11.63
CA GLY A 279 -7.65 37.30 12.47
C GLY A 279 -7.71 38.78 12.11
N ALA A 280 -8.92 39.35 12.19
CA ALA A 280 -9.22 40.76 12.01
C ALA A 280 -10.38 41.15 12.97
N PRO A 281 -10.72 42.44 13.15
CA PRO A 281 -11.94 42.83 13.88
C PRO A 281 -13.18 42.12 13.30
N ALA A 282 -14.12 41.69 14.14
CA ALA A 282 -15.24 40.85 13.70
C ALA A 282 -16.16 41.59 12.70
N GLY A 283 -16.47 40.95 11.57
CA GLY A 283 -17.26 41.55 10.48
C GLY A 283 -16.49 42.53 9.58
N ALA A 284 -15.18 42.69 9.76
CA ALA A 284 -14.33 43.51 8.89
C ALA A 284 -14.14 42.89 7.50
N ILE A 285 -14.02 43.74 6.48
CA ILE A 285 -13.65 43.35 5.12
C ILE A 285 -12.12 43.27 5.07
N VAL A 286 -11.57 42.06 4.91
CA VAL A 286 -10.13 41.83 4.79
C VAL A 286 -9.77 41.75 3.31
N LYS A 287 -8.85 42.61 2.85
CA LYS A 287 -8.26 42.61 1.51
C LYS A 287 -6.87 41.97 1.60
N ILE A 288 -6.51 41.08 0.66
CA ILE A 288 -5.16 40.50 0.51
C ILE A 288 -4.54 40.98 -0.80
N TYR A 289 -3.28 41.41 -0.72
CA TYR A 289 -2.48 41.91 -1.83
C TYR A 289 -1.28 40.99 -2.08
N ASP A 290 -0.74 41.01 -3.30
CA ASP A 290 0.55 40.44 -3.69
C ASP A 290 1.39 41.60 -4.23
N GLY A 291 2.41 42.02 -3.47
CA GLY A 291 2.95 43.38 -3.55
C GLY A 291 1.83 44.42 -3.44
N ALA A 292 1.71 45.31 -4.42
CA ALA A 292 0.65 46.33 -4.48
C ALA A 292 -0.65 45.85 -5.16
N GLN A 293 -0.71 44.63 -5.73
CA GLN A 293 -1.88 44.17 -6.47
C GLN A 293 -2.90 43.50 -5.53
N LEU A 294 -4.14 44.00 -5.50
CA LEU A 294 -5.25 43.31 -4.81
C LEU A 294 -5.53 41.96 -5.49
N VAL A 295 -5.29 40.86 -4.77
CA VAL A 295 -5.50 39.49 -5.26
C VAL A 295 -6.79 38.83 -4.73
N GLY A 296 -7.37 39.36 -3.66
CA GLY A 296 -8.69 38.93 -3.19
C GLY A 296 -9.19 39.64 -1.94
N GLN A 297 -10.42 39.33 -1.52
CA GLN A 297 -11.00 39.81 -0.27
C GLN A 297 -11.91 38.78 0.40
N ALA A 298 -12.05 38.88 1.72
CA ALA A 298 -12.94 38.09 2.57
C ALA A 298 -13.64 38.99 3.60
N VAL A 299 -14.57 38.42 4.37
CA VAL A 299 -15.12 39.07 5.58
C VAL A 299 -14.79 38.18 6.78
N SER A 300 -14.34 38.77 7.89
CA SER A 300 -14.05 38.04 9.13
C SER A 300 -15.34 37.59 9.84
N GLY A 301 -15.26 36.43 10.50
CA GLY A 301 -16.36 35.87 11.27
C GLY A 301 -16.69 36.66 12.53
N ALA A 302 -17.73 36.24 13.24
CA ALA A 302 -18.09 36.80 14.56
C ALA A 302 -17.04 36.50 15.65
N ASP A 303 -16.13 35.56 15.39
CA ASP A 303 -14.93 35.22 16.15
C ASP A 303 -13.68 36.00 15.70
N GLY A 304 -13.80 36.86 14.69
CA GLY A 304 -12.71 37.60 14.05
C GLY A 304 -11.86 36.78 13.08
N ALA A 305 -12.11 35.48 12.91
CA ALA A 305 -11.30 34.63 12.03
C ALA A 305 -11.69 34.81 10.56
N TYR A 306 -10.72 34.74 9.64
CA TYR A 306 -10.98 34.71 8.20
C TYR A 306 -10.12 33.65 7.50
N ALA A 307 -10.58 33.22 6.32
CA ALA A 307 -9.85 32.35 5.42
C ALA A 307 -10.15 32.74 3.97
N LEU A 308 -9.12 32.81 3.12
CA LEU A 308 -9.25 33.20 1.72
C LEU A 308 -8.35 32.35 0.83
N LYS A 309 -8.83 32.03 -0.38
CA LYS A 309 -8.14 31.21 -1.38
C LYS A 309 -7.82 32.05 -2.61
N ILE A 310 -6.53 32.22 -2.91
CA ILE A 310 -5.98 33.03 -4.00
C ILE A 310 -5.51 32.08 -5.11
N PRO A 311 -6.24 31.97 -6.25
CA PRO A 311 -5.84 31.16 -7.39
C PRO A 311 -4.91 31.91 -8.35
N GLY A 312 -4.09 31.18 -9.10
CA GLY A 312 -3.32 31.73 -10.22
C GLY A 312 -2.01 32.43 -9.83
N VAL A 313 -1.50 32.20 -8.61
CA VAL A 313 -0.20 32.72 -8.17
C VAL A 313 0.90 32.10 -9.06
N THR A 314 1.71 32.95 -9.68
CA THR A 314 2.69 32.54 -10.71
C THR A 314 4.08 32.26 -10.12
N ALA A 315 4.99 31.72 -10.96
CA ALA A 315 6.39 31.57 -10.60
C ALA A 315 7.05 32.92 -10.28
N GLY A 316 7.74 33.01 -9.15
CA GLY A 316 8.31 34.23 -8.59
C GLY A 316 8.45 34.19 -7.06
N SER A 317 8.97 35.29 -6.50
CA SER A 317 8.84 35.63 -5.07
C SER A 317 7.56 36.44 -4.91
N ASN A 318 6.48 35.80 -4.51
CA ASN A 318 5.18 36.45 -4.30
C ASN A 318 5.12 36.91 -2.84
N VAL A 319 4.71 38.16 -2.58
CA VAL A 319 4.87 38.83 -1.27
C VAL A 319 3.50 39.27 -0.77
N PHE A 320 2.90 38.49 0.12
CA PHE A 320 1.51 38.71 0.50
C PHE A 320 1.36 39.59 1.75
N THR A 321 0.48 40.58 1.66
CA THR A 321 0.08 41.45 2.78
C THR A 321 -1.45 41.54 2.86
N ALA A 322 -1.96 42.00 4.00
CA ALA A 322 -3.39 42.18 4.21
C ALA A 322 -3.73 43.50 4.92
N THR A 323 -4.88 44.07 4.57
CA THR A 323 -5.53 45.18 5.32
C THR A 323 -6.96 44.79 5.66
N ALA A 324 -7.54 45.40 6.69
CA ALA A 324 -8.91 45.15 7.13
C ALA A 324 -9.65 46.49 7.32
N THR A 325 -10.80 46.65 6.66
CA THR A 325 -11.73 47.76 6.91
C THR A 325 -12.82 47.27 7.87
N ASP A 326 -12.94 47.86 9.06
CA ASP A 326 -13.92 47.46 10.07
C ASP A 326 -15.38 47.81 9.69
N ALA A 327 -16.34 47.34 10.50
CA ALA A 327 -17.77 47.56 10.26
C ALA A 327 -18.24 49.03 10.38
N ALA A 328 -17.38 49.94 10.84
CA ALA A 328 -17.64 51.38 10.89
C ALA A 328 -16.91 52.14 9.77
N GLY A 329 -16.04 51.47 9.01
CA GLY A 329 -15.31 52.04 7.87
C GLY A 329 -13.87 52.45 8.17
N HIS A 330 -13.26 51.95 9.25
CA HIS A 330 -11.87 52.25 9.59
C HIS A 330 -10.93 51.20 9.00
N LEU A 331 -9.99 51.64 8.16
CA LEU A 331 -8.93 50.80 7.63
C LEU A 331 -7.87 50.49 8.71
N SER A 332 -7.26 49.31 8.64
CA SER A 332 -6.18 48.90 9.53
C SER A 332 -4.80 49.36 9.04
N LYS A 333 -3.79 49.28 9.90
CA LYS A 333 -2.40 49.14 9.41
C LYS A 333 -2.25 47.85 8.56
N VAL A 334 -1.24 47.80 7.70
CA VAL A 334 -0.90 46.62 6.89
C VAL A 334 -0.40 45.48 7.80
N SER A 335 -0.66 44.23 7.43
CA SER A 335 -0.09 43.05 8.11
C SER A 335 1.43 42.97 7.95
N THR A 336 2.07 42.10 8.74
CA THR A 336 3.39 41.56 8.36
C THR A 336 3.32 40.88 7.00
N GLU A 337 4.43 40.90 6.26
CA GLU A 337 4.56 40.17 4.99
C GLU A 337 4.53 38.64 5.19
N VAL A 338 4.18 37.93 4.11
CA VAL A 338 4.12 36.48 4.04
C VAL A 338 4.59 36.03 2.65
N VAL A 339 5.89 35.79 2.47
CA VAL A 339 6.46 35.37 1.18
C VAL A 339 6.14 33.93 0.82
N VAL A 340 5.75 33.72 -0.44
CA VAL A 340 5.56 32.40 -1.06
C VAL A 340 6.37 32.31 -2.35
N GLU A 341 7.36 31.43 -2.36
CA GLU A 341 8.23 31.19 -3.51
C GLU A 341 7.66 30.09 -4.41
N VAL A 342 7.57 30.36 -5.71
CA VAL A 342 7.05 29.41 -6.71
C VAL A 342 8.01 29.35 -7.90
N GLY A 343 8.35 28.16 -8.38
CA GLY A 343 9.26 28.01 -9.53
C GLY A 343 9.67 26.56 -9.78
N THR A 344 10.51 26.31 -10.78
CA THR A 344 11.11 24.97 -10.97
C THR A 344 12.16 24.69 -9.89
N ALA A 345 12.58 23.44 -9.73
CA ALA A 345 13.70 23.10 -8.86
C ALA A 345 15.01 23.78 -9.31
N ALA A 346 15.14 24.13 -10.60
CA ALA A 346 16.27 24.92 -11.10
C ALA A 346 16.17 26.40 -10.69
N ASP A 347 14.98 27.01 -10.78
CA ASP A 347 14.78 28.43 -10.43
C ASP A 347 14.97 28.68 -8.93
N ILE A 348 14.45 27.78 -8.09
CA ILE A 348 14.62 27.86 -6.63
C ILE A 348 16.08 27.62 -6.24
N LEU A 349 16.78 26.65 -6.87
CA LEU A 349 18.21 26.42 -6.64
C LEU A 349 19.07 27.63 -7.06
N GLY A 350 18.77 28.25 -8.20
CA GLY A 350 19.47 29.45 -8.68
C GLY A 350 19.23 30.71 -7.86
N ARG A 351 18.32 30.66 -6.87
CA ARG A 351 17.93 31.78 -6.01
C ARG A 351 18.05 31.47 -4.52
N ILE A 352 18.56 30.29 -4.15
CA ILE A 352 18.36 29.72 -2.80
C ILE A 352 18.92 30.60 -1.67
N ASP A 353 20.10 31.21 -1.86
CA ASP A 353 20.68 32.17 -0.90
C ASP A 353 19.74 33.36 -0.61
N ALA A 354 19.07 33.88 -1.67
CA ALA A 354 18.13 35.00 -1.60
C ALA A 354 16.70 34.59 -1.18
N ILE A 355 16.50 33.29 -0.93
CA ILE A 355 15.30 32.74 -0.29
C ILE A 355 15.60 32.46 1.18
N ALA A 356 16.78 31.92 1.49
CA ALA A 356 17.27 31.68 2.86
C ALA A 356 17.47 32.96 3.68
N ALA A 357 17.69 34.10 3.02
CA ALA A 357 17.78 35.41 3.66
C ALA A 357 16.42 35.97 4.17
N LYS A 358 15.29 35.36 3.82
CA LYS A 358 13.95 35.87 4.16
C LYS A 358 13.43 35.34 5.50
N THR A 359 13.14 36.23 6.44
CA THR A 359 12.64 35.88 7.78
C THR A 359 11.16 35.47 7.83
N ASP A 360 10.41 35.73 6.78
CA ASP A 360 8.95 35.59 6.69
C ASP A 360 8.50 34.45 5.75
N LEU A 361 9.45 33.72 5.13
CA LEU A 361 9.21 32.67 4.14
C LEU A 361 8.16 31.65 4.63
N ALA A 362 6.98 31.67 4.03
CA ALA A 362 5.85 30.88 4.48
C ALA A 362 5.81 29.48 3.84
N GLY A 363 6.16 29.36 2.56
CA GLY A 363 6.22 28.11 1.81
C GLY A 363 6.94 28.24 0.46
N VAL A 364 7.40 27.10 -0.07
CA VAL A 364 8.08 26.97 -1.37
C VAL A 364 7.35 25.90 -2.20
N TYR A 365 7.05 26.19 -3.46
CA TYR A 365 6.27 25.31 -4.34
C TYR A 365 7.01 25.03 -5.65
N LEU A 366 7.39 23.76 -5.86
CA LEU A 366 8.13 23.31 -7.04
C LEU A 366 7.18 22.93 -8.19
N THR A 367 7.29 23.59 -9.33
CA THR A 367 6.38 23.43 -10.48
C THR A 367 6.74 22.28 -11.42
N ASP A 368 7.77 21.49 -11.09
CA ASP A 368 8.38 20.51 -12.00
C ASP A 368 8.30 19.05 -11.50
N LYS A 369 9.45 18.34 -11.44
CA LYS A 369 9.57 16.96 -10.93
C LYS A 369 10.06 16.92 -9.48
N HIS A 370 10.23 18.07 -8.83
CA HIS A 370 10.78 18.21 -7.48
C HIS A 370 12.20 17.61 -7.35
N VAL A 371 13.05 17.74 -8.39
CA VAL A 371 14.43 17.18 -8.39
C VAL A 371 15.49 18.25 -8.59
N PHE A 372 16.15 18.65 -7.51
CA PHE A 372 17.30 19.54 -7.53
C PHE A 372 18.49 18.87 -8.22
N THR A 373 18.98 19.47 -9.32
CA THR A 373 20.17 18.97 -10.02
C THR A 373 21.41 19.69 -9.52
N VAL A 374 22.18 19.02 -8.65
CA VAL A 374 23.40 19.53 -8.04
C VAL A 374 24.66 18.99 -8.73
N SER A 375 25.83 19.53 -8.39
CA SER A 375 27.12 19.07 -8.92
C SER A 375 27.66 17.80 -8.25
N SER A 376 27.32 17.56 -6.99
CA SER A 376 27.96 16.54 -6.15
C SER A 376 27.18 16.25 -4.85
N VAL A 377 27.52 15.14 -4.19
CA VAL A 377 27.08 14.85 -2.80
C VAL A 377 27.44 16.00 -1.86
N ALA A 378 28.64 16.58 -1.99
CA ALA A 378 29.10 17.67 -1.13
C ALA A 378 28.24 18.94 -1.26
N GLN A 379 27.75 19.26 -2.47
CA GLN A 379 26.81 20.36 -2.64
C GLN A 379 25.44 20.07 -1.99
N MET A 380 24.90 18.86 -2.16
CA MET A 380 23.66 18.45 -1.48
C MET A 380 23.80 18.50 0.05
N GLN A 381 24.93 18.03 0.59
CA GLN A 381 25.23 18.13 2.02
C GLN A 381 25.38 19.59 2.50
N SER A 382 25.95 20.47 1.67
CA SER A 382 26.03 21.91 1.95
C SER A 382 24.64 22.55 1.99
N MET A 383 23.77 22.23 1.03
CA MET A 383 22.40 22.75 1.00
C MET A 383 21.58 22.26 2.21
N ASN A 384 21.66 20.96 2.54
CA ASN A 384 20.99 20.40 3.72
C ASN A 384 21.52 20.97 5.06
N ALA A 385 22.68 21.64 5.06
CA ALA A 385 23.25 22.31 6.22
C ALA A 385 22.97 23.83 6.29
N LEU A 386 22.98 24.53 5.14
CA LEU A 386 22.82 25.98 5.06
C LEU A 386 21.37 26.39 4.74
N ASP A 387 20.78 25.79 3.73
CA ASP A 387 19.47 26.15 3.17
C ASP A 387 18.30 25.41 3.83
N LYS A 388 18.55 24.79 4.98
CA LYS A 388 17.65 23.84 5.63
C LYS A 388 16.24 24.41 5.87
N GLU A 389 16.12 25.69 6.19
CA GLU A 389 14.82 26.33 6.42
C GLU A 389 14.02 26.50 5.13
N VAL A 390 14.68 26.84 4.01
CA VAL A 390 14.07 26.87 2.67
C VAL A 390 13.63 25.47 2.24
N LEU A 391 14.51 24.48 2.42
CA LEU A 391 14.24 23.09 2.05
C LEU A 391 13.10 22.49 2.87
N ALA A 392 13.01 22.81 4.18
CA ALA A 392 11.91 22.39 5.05
C ALA A 392 10.56 23.07 4.73
N LYS A 393 10.56 24.11 3.88
CA LYS A 393 9.36 24.83 3.43
C LYS A 393 8.83 24.33 2.08
N ILE A 394 9.48 23.35 1.46
CA ILE A 394 9.07 22.78 0.16
C ILE A 394 7.86 21.85 0.32
N ASP A 395 6.71 22.26 -0.23
CA ASP A 395 5.52 21.42 -0.27
C ASP A 395 5.69 20.26 -1.28
N GLY A 396 5.05 19.12 -0.99
CA GLY A 396 5.18 17.89 -1.77
C GLY A 396 6.54 17.16 -1.64
N GLY A 397 7.51 17.72 -0.91
CA GLY A 397 8.85 17.15 -0.74
C GLY A 397 9.75 17.33 -1.97
N TYR A 398 10.97 16.78 -1.93
CA TYR A 398 11.96 16.92 -3.00
C TYR A 398 12.98 15.79 -3.00
N GLN A 399 13.77 15.72 -4.08
CA GLN A 399 14.89 14.81 -4.29
C GLN A 399 16.09 15.58 -4.84
N PHE A 400 17.31 15.06 -4.61
CA PHE A 400 18.53 15.57 -5.24
C PHE A 400 19.00 14.60 -6.32
N GLN A 401 19.55 15.10 -7.43
CA GLN A 401 20.31 14.28 -8.37
C GLN A 401 21.61 14.97 -8.79
N PHE A 402 22.64 14.20 -9.10
CA PHE A 402 23.82 14.69 -9.81
C PHE A 402 24.33 13.65 -10.80
N TRP A 403 25.16 14.11 -11.73
CA TRP A 403 25.86 13.25 -12.70
C TRP A 403 27.35 13.16 -12.36
N SER A 404 27.91 11.97 -12.50
CA SER A 404 29.31 11.66 -12.24
C SER A 404 29.89 10.73 -13.32
N GLY A 405 31.18 10.43 -13.26
CA GLY A 405 31.88 9.57 -14.21
C GLY A 405 32.52 10.33 -15.38
N THR A 406 32.74 9.63 -16.50
CA THR A 406 33.33 10.20 -17.73
C THR A 406 32.23 10.48 -18.76
N ALA A 407 32.58 11.10 -19.90
CA ALA A 407 31.66 11.23 -21.02
C ALA A 407 31.13 9.87 -21.51
N ASP A 408 32.01 8.86 -21.59
CA ASP A 408 31.65 7.52 -22.05
C ASP A 408 31.06 6.59 -20.97
N ASN A 409 31.23 6.89 -19.69
CA ASN A 409 30.68 6.08 -18.60
C ASN A 409 30.14 6.99 -17.51
N ARG A 410 28.89 7.42 -17.69
CA ARG A 410 28.26 8.51 -16.93
C ARG A 410 27.15 7.97 -16.03
N THR A 411 27.21 8.27 -14.74
CA THR A 411 26.24 7.81 -13.73
C THR A 411 25.44 8.99 -13.19
N MET A 412 24.12 8.95 -13.35
CA MET A 412 23.18 9.74 -12.55
C MET A 412 22.93 9.01 -11.23
N THR A 413 23.04 9.70 -10.11
CA THR A 413 22.64 9.20 -8.78
C THR A 413 21.58 10.13 -8.20
N ARG A 414 20.51 9.56 -7.66
CA ARG A 414 19.39 10.29 -7.04
C ARG A 414 19.22 9.93 -5.58
N TYR A 415 19.00 10.95 -4.77
CA TYR A 415 18.82 10.89 -3.32
C TYR A 415 17.49 11.55 -2.93
N ASP A 416 16.93 11.16 -1.79
CA ASP A 416 15.80 11.86 -1.18
C ASP A 416 16.25 13.11 -0.39
N ALA A 417 15.28 13.80 0.23
CA ALA A 417 15.51 14.98 1.05
C ALA A 417 16.50 14.72 2.22
N ASP A 418 16.43 13.55 2.84
CA ASP A 418 17.32 13.14 3.95
C ASP A 418 18.74 12.77 3.48
N GLY A 419 18.97 12.69 2.17
CA GLY A 419 20.25 12.31 1.58
C GLY A 419 20.47 10.79 1.49
N THR A 420 19.41 9.98 1.59
CA THR A 420 19.45 8.54 1.35
C THR A 420 19.42 8.26 -0.16
N LEU A 421 20.20 7.29 -0.63
CA LEU A 421 20.21 6.91 -2.05
C LEU A 421 18.87 6.27 -2.42
N VAL A 422 18.20 6.81 -3.44
CA VAL A 422 16.95 6.29 -3.99
C VAL A 422 17.23 5.38 -5.18
N ASN A 423 17.98 5.86 -6.17
CA ASN A 423 18.39 5.06 -7.32
C ASN A 423 19.64 5.62 -8.02
N SER A 424 20.20 4.83 -8.93
CA SER A 424 21.19 5.30 -9.90
C SER A 424 20.96 4.71 -11.29
N TYR A 425 21.44 5.45 -12.29
CA TYR A 425 21.42 5.08 -13.70
C TYR A 425 22.80 5.34 -14.30
N THR A 426 23.47 4.31 -14.82
CA THR A 426 24.75 4.40 -15.50
C THR A 426 24.60 4.10 -16.98
N ALA A 427 24.93 5.07 -17.83
CA ALA A 427 25.07 4.89 -19.27
C ALA A 427 26.56 4.65 -19.61
N LEU A 428 26.85 3.55 -20.28
CA LEU A 428 28.15 3.27 -20.90
C LEU A 428 27.99 3.37 -22.42
N THR A 429 28.61 4.39 -23.02
CA THR A 429 28.82 4.47 -24.47
C THR A 429 30.19 3.93 -24.86
N LYS A 430 30.33 3.62 -26.14
CA LYS A 430 31.61 3.41 -26.81
C LYS A 430 31.52 4.05 -28.20
N ASP A 431 32.49 4.86 -28.57
CA ASP A 431 32.54 5.55 -29.86
C ASP A 431 31.25 6.39 -30.12
N GLY A 432 30.66 6.93 -29.05
CA GLY A 432 29.38 7.68 -29.06
C GLY A 432 28.11 6.82 -29.06
N VAL A 433 28.20 5.49 -29.18
CA VAL A 433 27.06 4.56 -29.24
C VAL A 433 26.82 3.92 -27.86
N LEU A 434 25.57 3.88 -27.39
CA LEU A 434 25.19 3.23 -26.13
C LEU A 434 25.39 1.71 -26.22
N VAL A 435 26.22 1.15 -25.34
CA VAL A 435 26.54 -0.30 -25.30
C VAL A 435 26.09 -1.00 -24.01
N ARG A 436 25.87 -0.25 -22.92
CA ARG A 436 25.21 -0.77 -21.70
C ARG A 436 24.50 0.33 -20.93
N GLU A 437 23.32 0.01 -20.41
CA GLU A 437 22.67 0.73 -19.32
C GLU A 437 22.66 -0.14 -18.06
N THR A 438 22.86 0.48 -16.90
CA THR A 438 22.66 -0.15 -15.59
C THR A 438 21.74 0.73 -14.77
N PHE A 439 20.61 0.20 -14.33
CA PHE A 439 19.73 0.82 -13.34
C PHE A 439 19.95 0.12 -11.99
N VAL A 440 19.96 0.87 -10.89
CA VAL A 440 20.00 0.35 -9.52
C VAL A 440 18.91 1.05 -8.74
N ASP A 441 17.94 0.30 -8.23
CA ASP A 441 16.92 0.80 -7.31
C ASP A 441 17.37 0.41 -5.89
N ALA A 442 17.63 1.43 -5.05
CA ALA A 442 18.11 1.25 -3.68
C ALA A 442 16.95 1.22 -2.67
N THR A 443 15.70 1.39 -3.11
CA THR A 443 14.53 1.39 -2.23
C THR A 443 14.17 -0.02 -1.76
N GLU A 444 13.58 -0.12 -0.56
CA GLU A 444 13.14 -1.42 -0.04
C GLU A 444 12.01 -2.07 -0.86
N ALA A 445 11.27 -1.28 -1.64
CA ALA A 445 10.15 -1.74 -2.47
C ALA A 445 10.56 -2.22 -3.89
N ALA A 446 11.85 -2.11 -4.26
CA ALA A 446 12.37 -2.46 -5.58
C ALA A 446 12.00 -3.91 -5.99
N SER A 447 11.39 -4.06 -7.17
CA SER A 447 11.11 -5.39 -7.75
C SER A 447 12.38 -6.11 -8.21
N TYR A 448 13.37 -5.33 -8.66
CA TYR A 448 14.74 -5.76 -8.96
C TYR A 448 15.68 -4.71 -8.37
N ALA A 449 16.71 -5.13 -7.63
CA ALA A 449 17.67 -4.20 -7.01
C ALA A 449 18.63 -3.60 -8.05
N ARG A 450 18.87 -4.32 -9.15
CA ARG A 450 19.64 -3.87 -10.30
C ARG A 450 19.07 -4.44 -11.58
N GLU A 451 19.10 -3.66 -12.64
CA GLU A 451 18.80 -4.09 -14.01
C GLU A 451 19.96 -3.68 -14.91
N VAL A 452 20.35 -4.54 -15.85
CA VAL A 452 21.43 -4.30 -16.81
C VAL A 452 20.95 -4.64 -18.20
N TYR A 453 21.03 -3.66 -19.10
CA TYR A 453 20.77 -3.83 -20.53
C TYR A 453 22.11 -3.70 -21.26
N GLN A 454 22.39 -4.58 -22.22
CA GLN A 454 23.58 -4.50 -23.07
C GLN A 454 23.19 -4.61 -24.55
N TYR A 455 23.89 -3.85 -25.38
CA TYR A 455 23.57 -3.62 -26.79
C TYR A 455 24.79 -3.86 -27.70
N GLY A 456 24.54 -4.03 -29.00
CA GLY A 456 25.61 -4.16 -30.00
C GLY A 456 26.46 -5.42 -29.87
N ILE A 457 25.91 -6.50 -29.30
CA ILE A 457 26.64 -7.76 -29.09
C ILE A 457 26.87 -8.44 -30.45
N THR A 458 28.12 -8.77 -30.75
CA THR A 458 28.54 -9.44 -31.99
C THR A 458 29.03 -10.86 -31.73
N GLY A 459 28.99 -11.73 -32.73
CA GLY A 459 29.46 -13.12 -32.62
C GLY A 459 28.60 -14.01 -31.71
N LYS A 460 27.33 -13.64 -31.50
CA LYS A 460 26.30 -14.41 -30.79
C LYS A 460 25.03 -14.47 -31.65
N SER A 461 24.10 -15.35 -31.28
CA SER A 461 22.76 -15.41 -31.88
C SER A 461 21.93 -14.17 -31.52
N TYR A 462 22.14 -13.62 -30.33
CA TYR A 462 21.49 -12.41 -29.82
C TYR A 462 22.41 -11.17 -29.93
N THR A 463 21.80 -10.01 -30.21
CA THR A 463 22.48 -8.70 -30.27
C THR A 463 22.26 -7.87 -29.02
N THR A 464 21.25 -8.21 -28.21
CA THR A 464 20.97 -7.56 -26.92
C THR A 464 20.76 -8.58 -25.81
N ILE A 465 21.05 -8.18 -24.57
CA ILE A 465 20.69 -8.92 -23.36
C ILE A 465 20.22 -7.94 -22.29
N TYR A 466 19.14 -8.31 -21.61
CA TYR A 466 18.64 -7.69 -20.40
C TYR A 466 18.76 -8.70 -19.25
N GLN A 467 19.28 -8.27 -18.10
CA GLN A 467 19.36 -9.07 -16.89
C GLN A 467 18.87 -8.27 -15.67
N ALA A 468 17.97 -8.85 -14.89
CA ALA A 468 17.50 -8.27 -13.63
C ALA A 468 18.01 -9.09 -12.45
N TYR A 469 18.36 -8.40 -11.37
CA TYR A 469 19.03 -8.96 -10.19
C TYR A 469 18.22 -8.73 -8.90
N ASP A 470 18.28 -9.69 -7.99
CA ASP A 470 17.76 -9.53 -6.63
C ASP A 470 18.71 -8.69 -5.74
N LYS A 471 18.28 -8.40 -4.50
CA LYS A 471 19.08 -7.66 -3.49
C LYS A 471 20.34 -8.40 -3.04
N ALA A 472 20.47 -9.71 -3.30
CA ALA A 472 21.68 -10.49 -3.03
C ALA A 472 22.65 -10.51 -4.24
N GLY A 473 22.25 -9.94 -5.38
CA GLY A 473 23.05 -9.87 -6.60
C GLY A 473 22.91 -11.07 -7.53
N ASN A 474 21.97 -11.99 -7.28
CA ASN A 474 21.69 -13.11 -8.17
C ASN A 474 20.84 -12.66 -9.37
N VAL A 475 21.07 -13.26 -10.54
CA VAL A 475 20.22 -13.04 -11.72
C VAL A 475 18.88 -13.76 -11.54
N VAL A 476 17.78 -13.01 -11.47
CA VAL A 476 16.41 -13.56 -11.35
C VAL A 476 15.60 -13.47 -12.64
N LEU A 477 16.04 -12.66 -13.60
CA LEU A 477 15.47 -12.59 -14.95
C LEU A 477 16.59 -12.39 -15.97
N THR A 478 16.49 -13.05 -17.13
CA THR A 478 17.33 -12.78 -18.30
C THR A 478 16.50 -12.90 -19.56
N THR A 479 16.59 -11.89 -20.41
CA THR A 479 16.00 -11.86 -21.76
C THR A 479 17.10 -11.57 -22.77
N ARG A 480 17.10 -12.26 -23.91
CA ARG A 480 18.01 -11.99 -25.03
C ARG A 480 17.21 -11.89 -26.31
N SER A 481 17.58 -10.95 -27.18
CA SER A 481 16.93 -10.76 -28.48
C SER A 481 17.91 -10.80 -29.66
N HIS A 482 17.42 -11.35 -30.76
CA HIS A 482 18.02 -11.30 -32.09
C HIS A 482 18.04 -9.86 -32.65
N ALA A 483 18.71 -9.68 -33.79
CA ALA A 483 18.92 -8.37 -34.43
C ALA A 483 17.62 -7.68 -34.91
N ASP A 484 16.55 -8.45 -35.10
CA ASP A 484 15.21 -7.97 -35.45
C ASP A 484 14.32 -7.68 -34.22
N GLY A 485 14.85 -7.86 -33.01
CA GLY A 485 14.14 -7.71 -31.73
C GLY A 485 13.43 -8.97 -31.24
N THR A 486 13.31 -10.03 -32.06
CA THR A 486 12.68 -11.29 -31.64
C THR A 486 13.50 -12.00 -30.54
N LEU A 487 12.85 -12.84 -29.73
CA LEU A 487 13.53 -13.51 -28.60
C LEU A 487 14.46 -14.64 -29.06
N ASP A 488 15.64 -14.69 -28.45
CA ASP A 488 16.62 -15.80 -28.51
C ASP A 488 16.46 -16.73 -27.29
N TYR A 489 16.34 -16.11 -26.11
CA TYR A 489 16.35 -16.77 -24.82
C TYR A 489 15.59 -15.95 -23.79
N TRP A 490 14.84 -16.63 -22.92
CA TRP A 490 14.21 -16.02 -21.74
C TRP A 490 14.34 -16.97 -20.55
N SER A 491 14.66 -16.46 -19.37
CA SER A 491 14.66 -17.28 -18.15
C SER A 491 14.33 -16.46 -16.92
N LYS A 492 13.48 -17.01 -16.04
CA LYS A 492 13.08 -16.41 -14.77
C LYS A 492 13.29 -17.40 -13.63
N VAL A 493 13.79 -16.90 -12.50
CA VAL A 493 13.87 -17.59 -11.21
C VAL A 493 12.82 -16.99 -10.27
N ASP A 494 12.05 -17.81 -9.59
CA ASP A 494 11.23 -17.42 -8.43
C ASP A 494 11.10 -18.58 -7.43
N ALA A 495 10.27 -18.41 -6.39
CA ALA A 495 10.13 -19.39 -5.30
C ALA A 495 9.63 -20.79 -5.76
N SER A 496 9.01 -20.88 -6.93
CA SER A 496 8.59 -22.17 -7.54
C SER A 496 9.74 -22.90 -8.24
N GLY A 497 10.84 -22.22 -8.57
CA GLY A 497 11.97 -22.77 -9.31
C GLY A 497 12.48 -21.84 -10.42
N THR A 498 13.10 -22.44 -11.45
CA THR A 498 13.59 -21.72 -12.64
C THR A 498 12.82 -22.17 -13.88
N LEU A 499 12.22 -21.23 -14.63
CA LEU A 499 11.62 -21.47 -15.94
C LEU A 499 12.47 -20.82 -17.03
N THR A 500 13.12 -21.65 -17.85
CA THR A 500 13.84 -21.24 -19.06
C THR A 500 13.01 -21.51 -20.31
N LYS A 501 13.13 -20.63 -21.32
CA LYS A 501 12.58 -20.75 -22.66
C LYS A 501 13.70 -20.46 -23.67
N VAL A 502 13.80 -21.29 -24.71
CA VAL A 502 14.74 -21.14 -25.82
C VAL A 502 13.96 -21.02 -27.11
N TYR A 503 14.40 -20.13 -27.99
CA TYR A 503 13.74 -19.83 -29.24
C TYR A 503 14.62 -20.22 -30.44
N ASP A 504 14.09 -20.15 -31.65
CA ASP A 504 14.86 -20.23 -32.89
C ASP A 504 15.09 -18.84 -33.52
N ALA A 505 15.88 -18.79 -34.59
CA ALA A 505 16.26 -17.55 -35.28
C ALA A 505 15.12 -16.83 -36.02
N ALA A 506 13.87 -17.28 -35.87
CA ALA A 506 12.65 -16.58 -36.30
C ALA A 506 11.78 -16.17 -35.09
N GLY A 507 12.34 -16.17 -33.87
CA GLY A 507 11.64 -15.83 -32.64
C GLY A 507 10.67 -16.89 -32.14
N LYS A 508 10.70 -18.12 -32.68
CA LYS A 508 9.70 -19.15 -32.41
C LYS A 508 10.13 -20.03 -31.24
N LEU A 509 9.20 -20.36 -30.34
CA LEU A 509 9.49 -21.16 -29.15
C LEU A 509 9.96 -22.57 -29.55
N LYS A 510 11.19 -22.91 -29.18
CA LYS A 510 11.86 -24.18 -29.51
C LYS A 510 11.82 -25.17 -28.34
N SER A 511 12.03 -24.68 -27.12
CA SER A 511 11.86 -25.47 -25.91
C SER A 511 11.57 -24.64 -24.66
N THR A 512 10.97 -25.29 -23.65
CA THR A 512 10.84 -24.77 -22.28
C THR A 512 11.35 -25.79 -21.29
N ASN A 513 12.12 -25.35 -20.29
CA ASN A 513 12.59 -26.18 -19.20
C ASN A 513 12.22 -25.53 -17.86
N LEU A 514 11.37 -26.22 -17.08
CA LEU A 514 11.11 -25.91 -15.68
C LEU A 514 12.01 -26.79 -14.80
N ALA A 515 12.69 -26.19 -13.83
CA ALA A 515 13.35 -26.88 -12.74
C ALA A 515 12.73 -26.39 -11.42
N GLY A 516 11.85 -27.20 -10.84
CA GLY A 516 11.06 -26.88 -9.64
C GLY A 516 11.88 -26.96 -8.35
N SER A 517 11.50 -26.15 -7.36
CA SER A 517 12.10 -26.15 -6.02
C SER A 517 11.76 -27.40 -5.18
N ASP A 518 10.79 -28.20 -5.64
CA ASP A 518 10.44 -29.55 -5.14
C ASP A 518 11.34 -30.67 -5.71
N GLY A 519 12.22 -30.34 -6.66
CA GLY A 519 13.09 -31.30 -7.34
C GLY A 519 12.45 -31.98 -8.56
N VAL A 520 11.25 -31.58 -8.96
CA VAL A 520 10.61 -32.00 -10.22
C VAL A 520 11.14 -31.13 -11.37
N THR A 521 11.38 -31.71 -12.54
CA THR A 521 11.69 -30.95 -13.76
C THR A 521 10.70 -31.27 -14.87
N VAL A 522 10.44 -30.29 -15.74
CA VAL A 522 9.60 -30.46 -16.94
C VAL A 522 10.33 -29.86 -18.13
N ALA A 523 10.83 -30.72 -19.02
CA ALA A 523 11.30 -30.32 -20.34
C ALA A 523 10.15 -30.44 -21.35
N SER A 524 10.03 -29.49 -22.27
CA SER A 524 9.09 -29.55 -23.39
C SER A 524 9.77 -29.00 -24.64
N ASN A 525 9.73 -29.76 -25.74
CA ASN A 525 10.34 -29.40 -27.02
C ASN A 525 9.28 -29.30 -28.11
N TYR A 526 9.43 -28.32 -28.99
CA TYR A 526 8.45 -27.95 -30.01
C TYR A 526 8.99 -28.22 -31.41
N ASN A 527 8.09 -28.50 -32.37
CA ASN A 527 8.45 -28.68 -33.77
C ASN A 527 8.58 -27.32 -34.50
N ALA A 528 9.03 -27.34 -35.77
CA ALA A 528 9.12 -26.12 -36.59
C ALA A 528 7.74 -25.46 -36.90
N ALA A 529 6.64 -26.19 -36.74
CA ALA A 529 5.28 -25.63 -36.85
C ALA A 529 4.85 -24.89 -35.57
N GLY A 530 5.47 -25.16 -34.42
CA GLY A 530 5.18 -24.57 -33.11
C GLY A 530 4.37 -25.49 -32.19
N ASP A 531 4.00 -26.68 -32.65
CA ASP A 531 3.32 -27.68 -31.83
C ASP A 531 4.30 -28.30 -30.83
N LEU A 532 3.77 -28.74 -29.68
CA LEU A 532 4.52 -29.62 -28.79
C LEU A 532 4.87 -30.92 -29.54
N ALA A 533 6.15 -31.32 -29.48
CA ALA A 533 6.67 -32.53 -30.11
C ALA A 533 7.04 -33.59 -29.07
N ASN A 534 7.57 -33.19 -27.92
CA ASN A 534 7.68 -34.04 -26.74
C ASN A 534 7.65 -33.22 -25.44
N LYS A 535 7.27 -33.87 -24.35
CA LYS A 535 7.34 -33.38 -22.98
C LYS A 535 7.91 -34.48 -22.09
N THR A 536 8.91 -34.18 -21.28
CA THR A 536 9.46 -35.07 -20.26
C THR A 536 9.32 -34.45 -18.88
N THR A 537 8.51 -35.07 -18.03
CA THR A 537 8.45 -34.83 -16.58
C THR A 537 9.48 -35.73 -15.91
N THR A 538 10.36 -35.20 -15.05
CA THR A 538 11.21 -35.99 -14.15
C THR A 538 10.82 -35.65 -12.72
N TYR A 539 10.45 -36.64 -11.91
CA TYR A 539 10.02 -36.43 -10.53
C TYR A 539 11.21 -36.45 -9.56
N ALA A 540 10.97 -36.01 -8.31
CA ALA A 540 12.02 -35.90 -7.29
C ALA A 540 12.77 -37.22 -7.03
N ASP A 541 12.05 -38.35 -7.07
CA ASP A 541 12.54 -39.73 -6.92
C ASP A 541 13.29 -40.30 -8.15
N LYS A 542 13.43 -39.48 -9.21
CA LYS A 542 14.02 -39.82 -10.51
C LYS A 542 13.21 -40.80 -11.36
N SER A 543 11.93 -41.02 -11.03
CA SER A 543 10.97 -41.52 -12.01
C SER A 543 10.76 -40.48 -13.14
N THR A 544 10.36 -40.92 -14.33
CA THR A 544 10.09 -40.04 -15.47
C THR A 544 8.79 -40.40 -16.18
N ASP A 545 8.19 -39.41 -16.83
CA ASP A 545 7.06 -39.51 -17.75
C ASP A 545 7.47 -38.75 -19.02
N THR A 546 7.58 -39.45 -20.17
CA THR A 546 7.92 -38.86 -21.46
C THR A 546 6.81 -39.08 -22.49
N GLN A 547 6.13 -37.99 -22.83
CA GLN A 547 5.03 -37.92 -23.78
C GLN A 547 5.56 -37.45 -25.15
N ILE A 548 5.26 -38.19 -26.22
CA ILE A 548 5.63 -37.88 -27.60
C ILE A 548 4.39 -37.56 -28.42
N PHE A 549 4.45 -36.45 -29.14
CA PHE A 549 3.35 -35.90 -29.91
C PHE A 549 3.69 -35.87 -31.41
N THR A 550 2.68 -36.01 -32.25
CA THR A 550 2.79 -35.86 -33.71
C THR A 550 1.68 -34.94 -34.16
N ASN A 551 2.04 -33.80 -34.75
CA ASN A 551 1.12 -32.72 -35.14
C ASN A 551 0.17 -32.31 -33.98
N GLY A 552 0.73 -32.15 -32.78
CA GLY A 552 0.00 -31.80 -31.55
C GLY A 552 -0.78 -32.94 -30.88
N VAL A 553 -0.93 -34.12 -31.50
CA VAL A 553 -1.66 -35.26 -30.95
C VAL A 553 -0.69 -36.23 -30.24
N LEU A 554 -1.03 -36.67 -29.02
CA LEU A 554 -0.24 -37.67 -28.28
C LEU A 554 -0.22 -39.00 -29.04
N THR A 555 0.96 -39.55 -29.33
CA THR A 555 1.12 -40.85 -30.01
C THR A 555 1.79 -41.89 -29.12
N ASN A 556 2.70 -41.49 -28.23
CA ASN A 556 3.33 -42.41 -27.28
C ASN A 556 3.57 -41.75 -25.92
N GLU A 557 3.56 -42.54 -24.85
CA GLU A 557 3.90 -42.13 -23.49
C GLU A 557 4.77 -43.21 -22.85
N PHE A 558 5.88 -42.82 -22.23
CA PHE A 558 6.86 -43.72 -21.62
C PHE A 558 7.07 -43.32 -20.16
N VAL A 559 6.70 -44.21 -19.23
CA VAL A 559 6.90 -43.98 -17.80
C VAL A 559 8.05 -44.86 -17.31
N THR A 560 8.98 -44.31 -16.54
CA THR A 560 10.02 -45.08 -15.84
C THR A 560 9.86 -44.86 -14.34
N HIS A 561 9.69 -45.93 -13.56
CA HIS A 561 9.47 -45.87 -12.12
C HIS A 561 10.78 -45.80 -11.34
N ALA A 562 10.72 -45.37 -10.08
CA ALA A 562 11.89 -45.34 -9.20
C ALA A 562 12.44 -46.76 -8.92
N ALA A 563 13.75 -46.86 -8.74
CA ALA A 563 14.47 -48.12 -8.53
C ALA A 563 13.90 -48.93 -7.35
N GLY A 564 13.68 -50.24 -7.57
CA GLY A 564 13.05 -51.14 -6.61
C GLY A 564 11.56 -51.44 -6.84
N SER A 565 10.88 -50.68 -7.71
CA SER A 565 9.53 -51.04 -8.18
C SER A 565 9.52 -52.37 -8.97
N LEU A 566 8.42 -53.12 -8.89
CA LEU A 566 8.22 -54.37 -9.63
C LEU A 566 7.96 -54.12 -11.13
N VAL A 567 7.31 -52.99 -11.45
CA VAL A 567 7.24 -52.44 -12.81
C VAL A 567 8.28 -51.32 -12.90
N MET A 568 9.30 -51.49 -13.74
CA MET A 568 10.35 -50.49 -13.95
C MET A 568 10.00 -49.50 -15.06
N LYS A 569 9.30 -49.98 -16.10
CA LYS A 569 8.99 -49.21 -17.29
C LYS A 569 7.59 -49.53 -17.77
N GLU A 570 6.86 -48.51 -18.20
CA GLU A 570 5.61 -48.66 -18.94
C GLU A 570 5.72 -47.94 -20.28
N THR A 571 4.92 -48.38 -21.24
CA THR A 571 4.87 -47.82 -22.58
C THR A 571 3.43 -47.87 -23.06
N PHE A 572 2.92 -46.71 -23.44
CA PHE A 572 1.60 -46.54 -24.02
C PHE A 572 1.78 -46.04 -25.45
N THR A 573 1.09 -46.64 -26.41
CA THR A 573 1.02 -46.19 -27.81
C THR A 573 -0.44 -45.98 -28.17
N TYR A 574 -0.74 -44.82 -28.75
CA TYR A 574 -2.09 -44.34 -29.03
C TYR A 574 -2.29 -44.09 -30.53
N ASN A 575 -3.56 -43.97 -30.94
CA ASN A 575 -3.95 -43.67 -32.32
C ASN A 575 -3.41 -44.68 -33.35
N ILE A 576 -3.37 -45.96 -32.96
CA ILE A 576 -2.96 -47.07 -33.82
C ILE A 576 -4.01 -47.27 -34.92
N VAL A 577 -3.57 -47.34 -36.18
CA VAL A 577 -4.41 -47.47 -37.38
C VAL A 577 -4.18 -48.83 -38.05
N GLY A 578 -5.23 -49.42 -38.62
CA GLY A 578 -5.14 -50.70 -39.34
C GLY A 578 -5.10 -51.95 -38.46
N GLN A 579 -5.38 -51.82 -37.17
CA GLN A 579 -5.51 -52.91 -36.20
C GLN A 579 -6.93 -52.97 -35.62
N SER A 580 -7.28 -54.06 -34.93
CA SER A 580 -8.54 -54.16 -34.18
C SER A 580 -8.59 -53.29 -32.93
N TYR A 581 -7.44 -52.77 -32.49
CA TYR A 581 -7.23 -51.92 -31.31
C TYR A 581 -6.57 -50.60 -31.72
N VAL A 582 -6.86 -49.53 -30.98
CA VAL A 582 -6.33 -48.16 -31.22
C VAL A 582 -5.32 -47.71 -30.18
N ALA A 583 -5.26 -48.40 -29.04
CA ALA A 583 -4.30 -48.15 -27.97
C ALA A 583 -3.65 -49.47 -27.49
N LEU A 584 -2.39 -49.38 -27.09
CA LEU A 584 -1.56 -50.45 -26.57
C LEU A 584 -0.87 -49.96 -25.29
N HIS A 585 -0.99 -50.68 -24.19
CA HIS A 585 -0.25 -50.44 -22.95
C HIS A 585 0.56 -51.68 -22.59
N GLN A 586 1.86 -51.50 -22.35
CA GLN A 586 2.80 -52.55 -22.02
C GLN A 586 3.63 -52.16 -20.79
N SER A 587 3.70 -53.05 -19.79
CA SER A 587 4.46 -52.84 -18.55
C SER A 587 5.60 -53.85 -18.46
N TYR A 588 6.78 -53.42 -18.00
CA TYR A 588 8.02 -54.20 -18.04
C TYR A 588 8.76 -54.24 -16.70
N SER A 589 9.44 -55.36 -16.44
CA SER A 589 10.33 -55.54 -15.29
C SER A 589 11.70 -54.85 -15.47
N ALA A 590 12.53 -54.87 -14.43
CA ALA A 590 13.93 -54.42 -14.49
C ALA A 590 14.79 -55.15 -15.53
N ALA A 591 14.44 -56.39 -15.89
CA ALA A 591 15.10 -57.15 -16.95
C ALA A 591 14.55 -56.83 -18.37
N ASN A 592 13.73 -55.77 -18.51
CA ASN A 592 12.98 -55.43 -19.72
C ASN A 592 12.07 -56.59 -20.22
N GLN A 593 11.62 -57.44 -19.30
CA GLN A 593 10.68 -58.53 -19.58
C GLN A 593 9.25 -58.01 -19.49
N LEU A 594 8.42 -58.33 -20.49
CA LEU A 594 7.01 -57.92 -20.56
C LEU A 594 6.19 -58.59 -19.44
N LEU A 595 5.64 -57.80 -18.53
CA LEU A 595 4.81 -58.24 -17.41
C LEU A 595 3.32 -58.29 -17.78
N THR A 596 2.84 -57.23 -18.43
CA THR A 596 1.45 -57.12 -18.89
C THR A 596 1.38 -56.39 -20.23
N GLU A 597 0.43 -56.81 -21.07
CA GLU A 597 0.04 -56.12 -22.30
C GLU A 597 -1.50 -55.98 -22.34
N PHE A 598 -1.99 -54.76 -22.57
CA PHE A 598 -3.39 -54.46 -22.80
C PHE A 598 -3.54 -53.82 -24.19
N LYS A 599 -4.39 -54.40 -25.03
CA LYS A 599 -4.80 -53.84 -26.33
C LYS A 599 -6.25 -53.38 -26.22
N THR A 600 -6.52 -52.12 -26.54
CA THR A 600 -7.83 -51.48 -26.30
C THR A 600 -8.38 -50.84 -27.58
N ARG A 601 -9.66 -51.07 -27.85
CA ARG A 601 -10.38 -50.62 -29.04
C ARG A 601 -10.93 -49.20 -28.88
N ALA A 602 -11.47 -48.65 -29.97
CA ALA A 602 -11.96 -47.27 -30.04
C ALA A 602 -13.18 -46.98 -29.13
N ASP A 603 -13.90 -48.02 -28.71
CA ASP A 603 -15.01 -47.97 -27.75
C ASP A 603 -14.55 -48.21 -26.29
N GLY A 604 -13.24 -48.26 -26.04
CA GLY A 604 -12.69 -48.59 -24.72
C GLY A 604 -12.79 -50.07 -24.34
N SER A 605 -13.23 -50.94 -25.25
CA SER A 605 -13.29 -52.38 -25.02
C SER A 605 -11.89 -53.00 -25.15
N TYR A 606 -11.52 -53.96 -24.30
CA TYR A 606 -10.30 -54.73 -24.49
C TYR A 606 -10.41 -55.61 -25.73
N ASP A 607 -9.36 -55.65 -26.55
CA ASP A 607 -9.21 -56.61 -27.63
C ASP A 607 -8.53 -57.89 -27.13
N THR A 608 -7.34 -57.69 -26.58
CA THR A 608 -6.47 -58.75 -26.08
C THR A 608 -5.80 -58.25 -24.80
N ILE A 609 -5.71 -59.10 -23.78
CA ILE A 609 -4.91 -58.85 -22.57
C ILE A 609 -3.96 -60.02 -22.37
N THR A 610 -2.68 -59.76 -22.10
CA THR A 610 -1.69 -60.76 -21.71
C THR A 610 -1.06 -60.42 -20.38
N TRP A 611 -0.86 -61.42 -19.53
CA TRP A 611 -0.14 -61.37 -18.26
C TRP A 611 1.00 -62.39 -18.27
N LEU A 612 2.11 -62.05 -17.61
CA LEU A 612 3.19 -62.95 -17.21
C LEU A 612 3.15 -63.12 -15.69
N ALA A 613 3.25 -64.36 -15.20
CA ALA A 613 3.35 -64.68 -13.78
C ALA A 613 4.81 -64.90 -13.35
N THR A 614 5.04 -64.94 -12.04
CA THR A 614 6.39 -65.00 -11.43
C THR A 614 7.14 -66.31 -11.68
N ASP A 615 6.43 -67.38 -12.05
CA ASP A 615 6.98 -68.66 -12.47
C ASP A 615 7.47 -68.66 -13.93
N GLY A 616 7.17 -67.60 -14.69
CA GLY A 616 7.42 -67.51 -16.13
C GLY A 616 6.27 -68.00 -17.01
N SER A 617 5.14 -68.45 -16.43
CA SER A 617 3.94 -68.76 -17.20
C SER A 617 3.26 -67.50 -17.73
N THR A 618 2.56 -67.63 -18.86
CA THR A 618 1.78 -66.53 -19.45
C THR A 618 0.31 -66.90 -19.58
N ARG A 619 -0.57 -65.91 -19.46
CA ARG A 619 -2.01 -66.01 -19.72
C ARG A 619 -2.40 -64.94 -20.72
N THR A 620 -3.10 -65.29 -21.78
CA THR A 620 -3.67 -64.36 -22.77
C THR A 620 -5.18 -64.57 -22.83
N ARG A 621 -5.94 -63.48 -22.83
CA ARG A 621 -7.38 -63.45 -23.09
C ARG A 621 -7.68 -62.60 -24.31
N ILE A 622 -8.56 -63.08 -25.17
CA ILE A 622 -9.07 -62.38 -26.35
C ILE A 622 -10.58 -62.22 -26.20
N TYR A 623 -11.09 -61.03 -26.50
CA TYR A 623 -12.48 -60.64 -26.27
C TYR A 623 -13.18 -60.23 -27.57
N ASP A 624 -14.50 -60.39 -27.63
CA ASP A 624 -15.33 -59.79 -28.69
C ASP A 624 -15.54 -58.28 -28.45
N VAL A 625 -16.19 -57.61 -29.41
CA VAL A 625 -16.59 -56.19 -29.34
C VAL A 625 -17.66 -55.88 -28.28
N ALA A 626 -18.16 -56.89 -27.57
CA ALA A 626 -19.13 -56.77 -26.49
C ALA A 626 -18.54 -57.25 -25.14
N GLN A 627 -17.21 -57.31 -25.05
CA GLN A 627 -16.44 -57.73 -23.86
C GLN A 627 -16.73 -59.13 -23.33
N ARG A 628 -17.23 -60.02 -24.20
CA ARG A 628 -17.27 -61.45 -23.90
C ARG A 628 -15.96 -62.09 -24.29
N LEU A 629 -15.44 -62.94 -23.42
CA LEU A 629 -14.28 -63.77 -23.71
C LEU A 629 -14.59 -64.65 -24.94
N THR A 630 -13.65 -64.76 -25.88
CA THR A 630 -13.71 -65.66 -27.05
C THR A 630 -12.63 -66.72 -27.00
N SER A 631 -11.47 -66.39 -26.44
CA SER A 631 -10.36 -67.31 -26.21
C SER A 631 -9.61 -66.95 -24.92
N GLU A 632 -9.28 -67.95 -24.12
CA GLU A 632 -8.26 -67.88 -23.07
C GLU A 632 -7.17 -68.90 -23.39
N LYS A 633 -5.91 -68.48 -23.30
CA LYS A 633 -4.74 -69.34 -23.47
C LYS A 633 -3.81 -69.17 -22.28
N ILE A 634 -3.44 -70.26 -21.64
CA ILE A 634 -2.35 -70.34 -20.66
C ILE A 634 -1.17 -71.07 -21.33
N VAL A 635 0.05 -70.62 -21.06
CA VAL A 635 1.31 -71.30 -21.40
C VAL A 635 2.14 -71.37 -20.13
N LEU A 636 2.38 -72.57 -19.63
CA LEU A 636 3.20 -72.82 -18.44
C LEU A 636 4.70 -72.72 -18.78
N ALA A 637 5.55 -72.60 -17.77
CA ALA A 637 7.00 -72.42 -17.94
C ALA A 637 7.69 -73.62 -18.63
N ASP A 638 7.13 -74.82 -18.53
CA ASP A 638 7.55 -76.04 -19.24
C ASP A 638 7.12 -76.06 -20.73
N LYS A 639 6.35 -75.05 -21.18
CA LYS A 639 5.69 -74.92 -22.49
C LYS A 639 4.44 -75.78 -22.68
N SER A 640 3.93 -76.43 -21.63
CA SER A 640 2.56 -76.96 -21.64
C SER A 640 1.56 -75.81 -21.86
N THR A 641 0.43 -76.08 -22.50
CA THR A 641 -0.59 -75.07 -22.83
C THR A 641 -2.00 -75.56 -22.49
N ASP A 642 -2.87 -74.62 -22.16
CA ASP A 642 -4.31 -74.79 -21.97
C ASP A 642 -5.02 -73.72 -22.79
N VAL A 643 -5.88 -74.12 -23.73
CA VAL A 643 -6.58 -73.21 -24.65
C VAL A 643 -8.09 -73.44 -24.53
N LYS A 644 -8.77 -72.49 -23.90
CA LYS A 644 -10.23 -72.47 -23.72
C LYS A 644 -10.87 -71.57 -24.79
N THR A 645 -11.88 -72.08 -25.48
CA THR A 645 -12.62 -71.35 -26.53
C THR A 645 -14.06 -71.12 -26.08
N TYR A 646 -14.59 -69.95 -26.42
CA TYR A 646 -15.89 -69.47 -25.95
C TYR A 646 -16.73 -68.93 -27.11
N VAL A 647 -18.05 -69.13 -27.05
CA VAL A 647 -19.02 -68.56 -27.98
C VAL A 647 -20.06 -67.80 -27.16
N ALA A 648 -20.28 -66.52 -27.48
CA ALA A 648 -21.13 -65.62 -26.70
C ALA A 648 -20.81 -65.59 -25.19
N GLY A 649 -19.55 -65.80 -24.81
CA GLY A 649 -19.09 -65.86 -23.41
C GLY A 649 -19.27 -67.22 -22.71
N VAL A 650 -19.92 -68.19 -23.34
CA VAL A 650 -20.04 -69.57 -22.82
C VAL A 650 -18.87 -70.40 -23.33
N GLN A 651 -18.18 -71.12 -22.45
CA GLN A 651 -17.08 -72.01 -22.83
C GLN A 651 -17.63 -73.18 -23.66
N THR A 652 -17.14 -73.31 -24.90
CA THR A 652 -17.52 -74.39 -25.84
C THR A 652 -16.41 -75.40 -26.05
N ARG A 653 -15.15 -75.05 -25.74
CA ARG A 653 -14.01 -75.95 -25.89
C ARG A 653 -12.91 -75.71 -24.86
N GLU A 654 -12.12 -76.73 -24.60
CA GLU A 654 -10.85 -76.68 -23.88
C GLU A 654 -9.86 -77.64 -24.53
N VAL A 655 -8.60 -77.23 -24.68
CA VAL A 655 -7.53 -78.06 -25.26
C VAL A 655 -6.26 -77.89 -24.42
N ILE A 656 -5.93 -78.91 -23.64
CA ILE A 656 -4.70 -78.98 -22.86
C ILE A 656 -3.68 -79.77 -23.69
N THR A 657 -2.48 -79.21 -23.90
CA THR A 657 -1.35 -79.88 -24.57
C THR A 657 -0.15 -79.85 -23.63
N ARG A 658 0.37 -81.01 -23.27
CA ARG A 658 1.55 -81.14 -22.37
C ARG A 658 2.85 -80.87 -23.14
N ALA A 659 3.92 -80.60 -22.40
CA ALA A 659 5.26 -80.37 -22.96
C ALA A 659 5.82 -81.58 -23.77
N ASP A 660 5.30 -82.80 -23.56
CA ASP A 660 5.61 -84.00 -24.35
C ASP A 660 4.85 -84.10 -25.68
N GLY A 661 3.95 -83.15 -25.96
CA GLY A 661 3.10 -83.12 -27.15
C GLY A 661 1.80 -83.91 -27.04
N THR A 662 1.58 -84.68 -25.97
CA THR A 662 0.27 -85.31 -25.71
C THR A 662 -0.78 -84.25 -25.42
N LYS A 663 -2.03 -84.50 -25.82
CA LYS A 663 -3.11 -83.51 -25.69
C LYS A 663 -4.45 -84.12 -25.32
N GLU A 664 -5.24 -83.33 -24.63
CA GLU A 664 -6.58 -83.62 -24.14
C GLU A 664 -7.51 -82.49 -24.55
N ALA A 665 -8.66 -82.82 -25.15
CA ALA A 665 -9.58 -81.84 -25.70
C ALA A 665 -11.02 -82.14 -25.29
N TRP A 666 -11.63 -81.19 -24.59
CA TRP A 666 -13.04 -81.19 -24.22
C TRP A 666 -13.84 -80.30 -25.19
N ASP A 667 -15.01 -80.77 -25.60
CA ASP A 667 -16.02 -79.98 -26.30
C ASP A 667 -17.30 -79.96 -25.45
N PHE A 668 -17.87 -78.77 -25.21
CA PHE A 668 -18.94 -78.54 -24.22
C PHE A 668 -20.20 -77.93 -24.86
N GLY A 669 -21.35 -78.07 -24.17
CA GLY A 669 -22.61 -77.43 -24.56
C GLY A 669 -23.32 -78.13 -25.72
N ILE A 670 -23.09 -79.44 -25.88
CA ILE A 670 -23.63 -80.23 -26.98
C ILE A 670 -25.14 -80.43 -26.79
N SER A 671 -25.94 -79.91 -27.72
CA SER A 671 -27.40 -80.01 -27.70
C SER A 671 -27.92 -81.13 -28.62
N GLY A 672 -29.14 -81.63 -28.34
CA GLY A 672 -29.78 -82.68 -29.15
C GLY A 672 -29.10 -84.06 -29.07
N LYS A 673 -28.36 -84.34 -27.98
CA LYS A 673 -27.70 -85.62 -27.67
C LYS A 673 -27.97 -86.02 -26.22
N ALA A 674 -27.70 -87.29 -25.89
CA ALA A 674 -27.79 -87.83 -24.53
C ALA A 674 -26.56 -87.49 -23.66
N TYR A 675 -25.70 -86.57 -24.11
CA TYR A 675 -24.48 -86.13 -23.44
C TYR A 675 -24.28 -84.63 -23.69
N GLY A 676 -23.92 -83.88 -22.64
CA GLY A 676 -23.64 -82.44 -22.75
C GLY A 676 -22.20 -82.11 -23.15
N SER A 677 -21.26 -83.05 -23.00
CA SER A 677 -19.84 -82.85 -23.30
C SER A 677 -19.18 -84.09 -23.94
N ILE A 678 -18.08 -83.87 -24.66
CA ILE A 678 -17.16 -84.88 -25.21
C ILE A 678 -15.76 -84.63 -24.64
N HIS A 679 -15.01 -85.69 -24.30
CA HIS A 679 -13.58 -85.61 -23.98
C HIS A 679 -12.77 -86.55 -24.89
N ARG A 680 -11.66 -86.05 -25.45
CA ARG A 680 -10.78 -86.76 -26.39
C ARG A 680 -9.31 -86.65 -25.99
N TRP A 681 -8.65 -87.79 -25.82
CA TRP A 681 -7.20 -87.89 -25.62
C TRP A 681 -6.50 -88.19 -26.94
N TYR A 682 -5.28 -87.68 -27.10
CA TYR A 682 -4.44 -87.93 -28.27
C TYR A 682 -2.98 -88.09 -27.84
N ASP A 683 -2.24 -88.95 -28.55
CA ASP A 683 -0.79 -89.07 -28.41
C ASP A 683 -0.04 -87.88 -29.04
N ALA A 684 1.28 -87.85 -28.87
CA ALA A 684 2.15 -86.80 -29.40
C ALA A 684 2.24 -86.74 -30.94
N SER A 685 1.77 -87.78 -31.67
CA SER A 685 1.57 -87.69 -33.12
C SER A 685 0.26 -86.98 -33.51
N GLY A 686 -0.57 -86.66 -32.51
CA GLY A 686 -1.88 -86.06 -32.67
C GLY A 686 -3.00 -87.05 -33.00
N LYS A 687 -2.73 -88.36 -32.95
CA LYS A 687 -3.71 -89.44 -33.16
C LYS A 687 -4.54 -89.65 -31.90
N GLN A 688 -5.87 -89.75 -32.07
CA GLN A 688 -6.78 -89.94 -30.94
C GLN A 688 -6.59 -91.33 -30.31
N THR A 689 -6.29 -91.38 -29.01
CA THR A 689 -6.06 -92.62 -28.25
C THR A 689 -7.28 -93.05 -27.46
N LYS A 690 -8.15 -92.11 -27.04
CA LYS A 690 -9.35 -92.37 -26.24
C LYS A 690 -10.42 -91.31 -26.47
N LEU A 691 -11.69 -91.68 -26.27
CA LEU A 691 -12.88 -90.83 -26.41
C LEU A 691 -13.88 -91.20 -25.29
N GLU A 692 -14.44 -90.20 -24.61
CA GLU A 692 -15.54 -90.35 -23.64
C GLU A 692 -16.67 -89.35 -23.95
N TYR A 693 -17.91 -89.77 -23.65
CA TYR A 693 -19.12 -88.94 -23.74
C TYR A 693 -19.66 -88.75 -22.33
N VAL A 694 -19.97 -87.51 -21.93
CA VAL A 694 -20.30 -87.17 -20.54
C VAL A 694 -21.67 -86.52 -20.45
N ALA A 695 -22.55 -87.10 -19.62
CA ALA A 695 -23.94 -86.69 -19.47
C ALA A 695 -24.08 -85.25 -18.95
N GLU A 696 -23.52 -84.99 -17.77
CA GLU A 696 -23.55 -83.68 -17.11
C GLU A 696 -22.21 -82.94 -17.24
N LYS A 697 -22.18 -81.67 -16.85
CA LYS A 697 -20.96 -80.85 -16.86
C LYS A 697 -19.97 -81.37 -15.79
N TRP A 698 -19.02 -82.19 -16.18
CA TRP A 698 -17.83 -82.44 -15.36
C TRP A 698 -17.07 -81.13 -15.17
N VAL A 699 -16.88 -80.72 -13.92
CA VAL A 699 -15.87 -79.72 -13.55
C VAL A 699 -14.60 -80.50 -13.27
N ASP A 700 -13.55 -80.26 -14.06
CA ASP A 700 -12.33 -81.07 -14.00
C ASP A 700 -11.52 -80.76 -12.73
N THR A 701 -11.72 -81.57 -11.70
CA THR A 701 -10.88 -81.65 -10.49
C THR A 701 -9.75 -82.69 -10.63
N LYS A 702 -9.60 -83.29 -11.81
CA LYS A 702 -8.73 -84.44 -12.11
C LYS A 702 -7.35 -84.05 -12.63
N PHE A 703 -7.16 -82.81 -13.10
CA PHE A 703 -5.84 -82.30 -13.49
C PHE A 703 -4.92 -81.89 -12.33
N ALA A 704 -5.44 -81.77 -11.10
CA ALA A 704 -4.65 -81.43 -9.92
C ALA A 704 -3.44 -82.37 -9.62
N PRO A 705 -3.54 -83.72 -9.74
CA PRO A 705 -2.47 -84.61 -9.25
C PRO A 705 -1.30 -84.84 -10.20
N VAL A 706 -1.49 -84.66 -11.52
CA VAL A 706 -0.55 -85.20 -12.56
C VAL A 706 0.46 -84.16 -13.05
N LEU A 707 0.42 -82.93 -12.54
CA LEU A 707 1.39 -81.86 -12.82
C LEU A 707 2.42 -81.64 -11.69
N GLY A 708 2.45 -82.50 -10.66
CA GLY A 708 3.45 -82.42 -9.58
C GLY A 708 3.29 -81.23 -8.62
N LEU A 709 2.17 -80.52 -8.67
CA LEU A 709 1.89 -79.35 -7.84
C LEU A 709 1.60 -79.74 -6.38
N GLY A 710 2.66 -79.85 -5.59
CA GLY A 710 2.61 -80.04 -4.13
C GLY A 710 2.10 -78.79 -3.40
N THR A 711 0.82 -78.47 -3.56
CA THR A 711 0.16 -77.28 -2.97
C THR A 711 0.90 -75.96 -3.21
N GLU A 712 1.36 -75.72 -4.43
CA GLU A 712 1.53 -74.34 -4.87
C GLU A 712 0.16 -73.64 -4.83
N PRO A 713 0.07 -72.39 -4.36
CA PRO A 713 -1.17 -71.64 -4.42
C PRO A 713 -1.57 -71.43 -5.87
N ALA A 714 -2.86 -71.61 -6.20
CA ALA A 714 -3.42 -71.06 -7.44
C ALA A 714 -3.05 -69.57 -7.48
N PRO A 715 -2.35 -69.10 -8.53
CA PRO A 715 -1.33 -68.06 -8.43
C PRO A 715 -1.82 -66.85 -7.64
N THR A 716 -1.28 -66.70 -6.43
CA THR A 716 -1.77 -65.70 -5.47
C THR A 716 -1.58 -64.30 -6.02
N LEU A 717 -2.68 -63.71 -6.49
CA LEU A 717 -2.78 -62.32 -6.93
C LEU A 717 -2.65 -61.38 -5.73
N ALA A 718 -1.45 -61.31 -5.17
CA ALA A 718 -1.01 -60.15 -4.42
C ALA A 718 -1.06 -58.96 -5.38
N MET A 719 -2.01 -58.05 -5.16
CA MET A 719 -2.23 -56.91 -6.05
C MET A 719 -1.00 -56.00 -6.07
N VAL A 720 -0.29 -55.99 -7.20
CA VAL A 720 0.70 -54.97 -7.53
C VAL A 720 0.02 -53.97 -8.47
N GLN A 721 0.07 -52.69 -8.11
CA GLN A 721 -0.70 -51.65 -8.77
C GLN A 721 -0.11 -51.31 -10.15
N GLY A 722 -0.82 -51.68 -11.22
CA GLY A 722 -0.68 -51.08 -12.55
C GLY A 722 -1.86 -50.13 -12.81
N ARG A 723 -1.59 -48.95 -13.38
CA ARG A 723 -2.64 -47.97 -13.71
C ARG A 723 -3.26 -48.27 -15.07
N GLY A 724 -4.55 -47.98 -15.27
CA GLY A 724 -5.16 -48.00 -16.59
C GLY A 724 -6.70 -48.00 -16.59
N ALA A 725 -7.31 -46.88 -17.00
CA ALA A 725 -8.59 -46.90 -17.70
C ALA A 725 -8.30 -47.13 -19.22
N HIS A 726 -9.20 -47.13 -20.19
CA HIS A 726 -10.34 -46.26 -20.51
C HIS A 726 -11.17 -46.96 -21.62
N ALA A 727 -12.42 -46.60 -21.94
CA ALA A 727 -13.58 -46.07 -21.21
C ALA A 727 -14.75 -46.12 -22.22
N GLY A 728 -15.89 -46.77 -21.92
CA GLY A 728 -16.88 -47.10 -22.97
C GLY A 728 -18.36 -47.10 -22.58
N ILE A 729 -18.73 -47.58 -21.39
CA ILE A 729 -20.11 -47.51 -20.86
C ILE A 729 -20.03 -46.87 -19.46
N GLY A 730 -20.93 -45.93 -19.18
CA GLY A 730 -20.76 -44.94 -18.11
C GLY A 730 -20.68 -45.53 -16.70
N PRO A 731 -19.76 -45.04 -15.84
CA PRO A 731 -19.71 -45.44 -14.44
C PRO A 731 -20.94 -44.89 -13.69
N VAL A 732 -21.65 -45.76 -12.98
CA VAL A 732 -22.59 -45.30 -11.94
C VAL A 732 -21.75 -44.79 -10.77
N MET A 733 -21.52 -43.48 -10.73
CA MET A 733 -21.06 -42.81 -9.52
C MET A 733 -22.14 -42.97 -8.45
N GLY A 734 -21.93 -43.88 -7.50
CA GLY A 734 -22.59 -43.78 -6.21
C GLY A 734 -22.16 -42.46 -5.56
N PRO A 735 -23.10 -41.63 -5.04
CA PRO A 735 -22.75 -40.41 -4.32
C PRO A 735 -21.82 -40.71 -3.13
N ALA A 736 -20.94 -39.76 -2.83
CA ALA A 736 -20.01 -39.86 -1.71
C ALA A 736 -20.75 -40.18 -0.39
N PRO A 737 -20.23 -41.08 0.46
CA PRO A 737 -20.88 -41.42 1.72
C PRO A 737 -20.99 -40.19 2.60
N THR A 738 -22.19 -39.94 3.10
CA THR A 738 -22.42 -38.96 4.17
C THR A 738 -22.04 -39.59 5.51
N ALA A 739 -21.36 -38.85 6.38
CA ALA A 739 -20.95 -39.32 7.71
C ALA A 739 -21.72 -38.59 8.81
N GLU A 740 -22.72 -39.26 9.38
CA GLU A 740 -23.36 -38.81 10.63
C GLU A 740 -22.46 -39.15 11.81
N THR A 741 -22.14 -38.16 12.63
CA THR A 741 -20.96 -38.19 13.50
C THR A 741 -21.28 -37.65 14.89
N GLN A 742 -20.90 -38.39 15.93
CA GLN A 742 -21.15 -38.03 17.33
C GLN A 742 -20.02 -38.50 18.25
N MET A 743 -19.66 -37.68 19.24
CA MET A 743 -18.73 -38.09 20.29
C MET A 743 -19.44 -39.01 21.30
N VAL A 744 -18.79 -40.12 21.67
CA VAL A 744 -19.30 -41.06 22.68
C VAL A 744 -18.12 -41.47 23.57
N GLY A 745 -18.16 -41.07 24.85
CA GLY A 745 -17.10 -41.42 25.81
C GLY A 745 -15.71 -40.86 25.50
N GLY A 746 -15.62 -39.77 24.73
CA GLY A 746 -14.37 -39.13 24.33
C GLY A 746 -13.78 -39.60 22.98
N ALA A 747 -14.36 -40.62 22.34
CA ALA A 747 -13.99 -41.06 20.98
C ALA A 747 -15.04 -40.63 19.95
N LEU A 748 -14.62 -40.43 18.69
CA LEU A 748 -15.53 -40.10 17.60
C LEU A 748 -16.16 -41.36 17.02
N VAL A 749 -17.49 -41.47 17.11
CA VAL A 749 -18.26 -42.54 16.49
C VAL A 749 -18.91 -42.00 15.22
N ALA A 750 -18.49 -42.52 14.08
CA ALA A 750 -19.01 -42.16 12.76
C ALA A 750 -19.97 -43.25 12.25
N VAL A 751 -21.07 -42.82 11.62
CA VAL A 751 -22.02 -43.64 10.89
C VAL A 751 -21.99 -43.18 9.44
N LEU A 752 -21.28 -43.94 8.60
CA LEU A 752 -21.18 -43.70 7.18
C LEU A 752 -22.41 -44.28 6.48
N LYS A 753 -23.08 -43.49 5.64
CA LYS A 753 -24.23 -43.86 4.84
C LYS A 753 -24.02 -43.45 3.39
N GLY A 754 -24.22 -44.36 2.45
CA GLY A 754 -24.07 -44.06 1.03
C GLY A 754 -24.89 -45.01 0.16
N GLU A 755 -24.68 -44.91 -1.15
CA GLU A 755 -25.33 -45.75 -2.14
C GLU A 755 -24.30 -46.55 -2.94
N ALA A 756 -24.69 -47.76 -3.33
CA ALA A 756 -23.86 -48.81 -3.91
C ALA A 756 -24.73 -49.70 -4.80
N LEU A 757 -24.13 -50.62 -5.56
CA LEU A 757 -24.90 -51.61 -6.31
C LEU A 757 -25.61 -52.54 -5.31
N ALA A 758 -26.92 -52.72 -5.46
CA ALA A 758 -27.73 -53.52 -4.53
C ALA A 758 -27.17 -54.94 -4.36
N GLY A 759 -27.00 -55.39 -3.12
CA GLY A 759 -26.39 -56.68 -2.78
C GLY A 759 -24.85 -56.71 -2.78
N SER A 760 -24.15 -55.69 -3.28
CA SER A 760 -22.68 -55.66 -3.24
C SER A 760 -22.14 -55.50 -1.82
N ALA A 761 -20.99 -56.11 -1.54
CA ALA A 761 -20.23 -55.84 -0.33
C ALA A 761 -19.55 -54.46 -0.44
N VAL A 762 -19.44 -53.74 0.67
CA VAL A 762 -18.87 -52.39 0.73
C VAL A 762 -17.74 -52.38 1.77
N MET A 763 -16.50 -52.20 1.31
CA MET A 763 -15.31 -52.07 2.15
C MET A 763 -15.15 -50.62 2.59
N ILE A 764 -14.93 -50.40 3.89
CA ILE A 764 -14.74 -49.08 4.49
C ILE A 764 -13.28 -48.93 4.91
N TYR A 765 -12.69 -47.78 4.58
CA TYR A 765 -11.29 -47.43 4.82
C TYR A 765 -11.18 -46.22 5.74
N ASP A 766 -10.07 -46.13 6.46
CA ASP A 766 -9.59 -44.93 7.16
C ASP A 766 -8.11 -44.72 6.82
N ASN A 767 -7.75 -43.52 6.37
CA ASN A 767 -6.41 -43.17 5.88
C ASN A 767 -5.84 -44.19 4.86
N GLY A 768 -6.73 -44.75 4.03
CA GLY A 768 -6.42 -45.77 3.02
C GLY A 768 -6.30 -47.22 3.53
N GLN A 769 -6.36 -47.46 4.84
CA GLN A 769 -6.33 -48.80 5.44
C GLN A 769 -7.76 -49.32 5.70
N PRO A 770 -8.06 -50.62 5.44
CA PRO A 770 -9.40 -51.16 5.64
C PRO A 770 -9.75 -51.28 7.13
N ILE A 771 -10.90 -50.73 7.54
CA ILE A 771 -11.39 -50.74 8.93
C ILE A 771 -12.66 -51.58 9.13
N GLY A 772 -13.28 -52.09 8.06
CA GLY A 772 -14.42 -53.01 8.15
C GLY A 772 -15.25 -53.08 6.88
N THR A 773 -16.27 -53.94 6.87
CA THR A 773 -17.18 -54.15 5.75
C THR A 773 -18.65 -53.99 6.16
N THR A 774 -19.50 -53.71 5.17
CA THR A 774 -20.97 -53.80 5.24
C THR A 774 -21.51 -54.31 3.90
N THR A 775 -22.82 -54.44 3.73
CA THR A 775 -23.46 -54.86 2.47
C THR A 775 -24.55 -53.87 2.07
N ALA A 776 -24.64 -53.57 0.78
CA ALA A 776 -25.68 -52.73 0.22
C ALA A 776 -27.04 -53.45 0.21
N ALA A 777 -28.09 -52.81 0.72
CA ALA A 777 -29.44 -53.34 0.72
C ALA A 777 -30.03 -53.42 -0.71
N ALA A 778 -31.17 -54.09 -0.85
CA ALA A 778 -31.83 -54.30 -2.15
C ALA A 778 -32.25 -53.01 -2.89
N ASN A 779 -32.26 -51.86 -2.21
CA ASN A 779 -32.51 -50.53 -2.78
C ASN A 779 -31.21 -49.75 -3.10
N GLY A 780 -30.03 -50.37 -2.96
CA GLY A 780 -28.72 -49.76 -3.17
C GLY A 780 -28.13 -49.03 -1.95
N SER A 781 -28.90 -48.74 -0.91
CA SER A 781 -28.39 -48.01 0.27
C SER A 781 -27.55 -48.89 1.20
N TYR A 782 -26.50 -48.34 1.81
CA TYR A 782 -25.70 -49.00 2.84
C TYR A 782 -25.46 -48.10 4.06
N SER A 783 -25.14 -48.73 5.20
CA SER A 783 -24.77 -48.05 6.44
C SER A 783 -23.67 -48.84 7.17
N PHE A 784 -22.70 -48.15 7.76
CA PHE A 784 -21.63 -48.71 8.59
C PHE A 784 -21.33 -47.80 9.78
N LYS A 785 -21.03 -48.38 10.95
CA LYS A 785 -20.73 -47.63 12.19
C LYS A 785 -19.35 -47.99 12.70
N THR A 786 -18.48 -47.00 12.91
CA THR A 786 -17.12 -47.21 13.44
C THR A 786 -17.13 -47.62 14.91
N ALA A 787 -16.08 -48.33 15.35
CA ALA A 787 -15.88 -48.75 16.74
C ALA A 787 -15.45 -47.62 17.69
N GLY A 788 -15.24 -46.40 17.16
CA GLY A 788 -14.62 -45.27 17.86
C GLY A 788 -13.25 -44.95 17.25
N LEU A 789 -13.12 -43.77 16.65
CA LEU A 789 -11.87 -43.25 16.10
C LEU A 789 -11.07 -42.53 17.19
N SER A 790 -9.74 -42.65 17.12
CA SER A 790 -8.76 -42.05 18.03
C SER A 790 -8.63 -40.54 17.80
N ALA A 791 -7.72 -39.88 18.53
CA ALA A 791 -7.25 -38.55 18.16
C ALA A 791 -6.35 -38.63 16.91
N GLY A 792 -6.55 -37.73 15.95
CA GLY A 792 -5.80 -37.69 14.68
C GLY A 792 -6.63 -37.17 13.48
N PRO A 793 -5.99 -37.10 12.31
CA PRO A 793 -6.68 -37.00 11.01
C PRO A 793 -7.24 -38.37 10.60
N HIS A 794 -8.46 -38.38 10.08
CA HIS A 794 -9.15 -39.58 9.59
C HIS A 794 -9.74 -39.30 8.20
N VAL A 795 -9.19 -39.93 7.17
CA VAL A 795 -9.65 -39.82 5.77
C VAL A 795 -10.44 -41.08 5.42
N LEU A 796 -11.75 -41.01 5.65
CA LEU A 796 -12.66 -42.14 5.51
C LEU A 796 -13.14 -42.27 4.06
N SER A 797 -13.23 -43.50 3.53
CA SER A 797 -13.83 -43.75 2.21
C SER A 797 -14.43 -45.15 2.11
N ALA A 798 -15.24 -45.40 1.08
CA ALA A 798 -15.90 -46.67 0.85
C ALA A 798 -15.73 -47.15 -0.59
N ALA A 799 -15.45 -48.44 -0.82
CA ALA A 799 -15.43 -49.05 -2.15
C ALA A 799 -16.38 -50.24 -2.21
N THR A 800 -17.11 -50.40 -3.31
CA THR A 800 -17.99 -51.56 -3.53
C THR A 800 -17.20 -52.69 -4.16
N LEU A 801 -17.41 -53.92 -3.71
CA LEU A 801 -16.83 -55.12 -4.31
C LEU A 801 -17.83 -55.67 -5.34
N THR A 802 -17.41 -55.72 -6.59
CA THR A 802 -18.18 -56.32 -7.69
C THR A 802 -18.10 -57.85 -7.65
N GLU A 803 -19.04 -58.55 -8.29
CA GLU A 803 -19.05 -60.02 -8.35
C GLU A 803 -17.80 -60.64 -8.99
N ALA A 804 -17.03 -59.85 -9.76
CA ALA A 804 -15.74 -60.24 -10.33
C ALA A 804 -14.56 -60.14 -9.33
N GLY A 805 -14.81 -59.80 -8.06
CA GLY A 805 -13.78 -59.59 -7.03
C GLY A 805 -13.02 -58.27 -7.15
N LEU A 806 -13.42 -57.39 -8.07
CA LEU A 806 -12.83 -56.06 -8.23
C LEU A 806 -13.51 -55.05 -7.32
N LEU A 807 -12.71 -54.31 -6.55
CA LEU A 807 -13.13 -53.10 -5.85
C LEU A 807 -13.40 -51.98 -6.86
N SER A 808 -14.47 -51.21 -6.64
CA SER A 808 -14.70 -49.95 -7.34
C SER A 808 -13.58 -48.94 -7.05
N LYS A 809 -13.59 -47.80 -7.76
CA LYS A 809 -12.96 -46.58 -7.20
C LYS A 809 -13.50 -46.39 -5.79
N ASN A 810 -12.64 -46.12 -4.80
CA ASN A 810 -13.10 -45.57 -3.53
C ASN A 810 -13.98 -44.35 -3.81
N SER A 811 -15.05 -44.21 -3.03
CA SER A 811 -15.86 -43.01 -2.97
C SER A 811 -14.99 -41.78 -2.76
N ASP A 812 -15.53 -40.60 -3.07
CA ASP A 812 -14.88 -39.38 -2.59
C ASP A 812 -14.79 -39.44 -1.05
N THR A 813 -13.67 -38.93 -0.53
CA THR A 813 -13.25 -39.16 0.85
C THR A 813 -13.93 -38.20 1.81
N VAL A 814 -14.44 -38.71 2.92
CA VAL A 814 -14.85 -37.90 4.07
C VAL A 814 -13.67 -37.72 5.00
N ALA A 815 -13.13 -36.51 5.06
CA ALA A 815 -12.15 -36.15 6.08
C ALA A 815 -12.84 -35.78 7.39
N ALA A 816 -12.30 -36.24 8.50
CA ALA A 816 -12.69 -35.88 9.87
C ALA A 816 -11.42 -35.70 10.72
N TYR A 817 -11.48 -34.79 11.69
CA TYR A 817 -10.40 -34.60 12.66
C TYR A 817 -10.92 -34.72 14.09
N VAL A 818 -10.15 -35.39 14.94
CA VAL A 818 -10.40 -35.53 16.38
C VAL A 818 -9.16 -35.03 17.12
N MET A 819 -9.26 -33.92 17.85
CA MET A 819 -8.08 -33.27 18.43
C MET A 819 -8.44 -32.28 19.56
N THR A 820 -7.44 -31.75 20.25
CA THR A 820 -7.63 -30.65 21.21
C THR A 820 -7.81 -29.30 20.50
N SER A 821 -8.43 -28.32 21.18
CA SER A 821 -8.52 -26.92 20.73
C SER A 821 -7.14 -26.34 20.40
N ALA A 822 -6.12 -26.72 21.17
CA ALA A 822 -4.74 -26.27 20.97
C ALA A 822 -4.04 -26.88 19.74
N GLU A 823 -4.43 -28.09 19.32
CA GLU A 823 -3.96 -28.71 18.07
C GLU A 823 -4.71 -28.15 16.87
N PHE A 824 -6.01 -27.89 17.01
CA PHE A 824 -6.80 -27.24 15.96
C PHE A 824 -6.24 -25.86 15.61
N VAL A 825 -5.97 -25.00 16.60
CA VAL A 825 -5.36 -23.67 16.37
C VAL A 825 -4.01 -23.76 15.62
N LYS A 826 -3.22 -24.81 15.86
CA LYS A 826 -1.93 -25.04 15.15
C LYS A 826 -2.11 -25.51 13.70
N GLN A 827 -3.17 -26.28 13.41
CA GLN A 827 -3.38 -26.94 12.12
C GLN A 827 -4.48 -26.29 11.26
N ILE A 828 -5.15 -25.24 11.78
CA ILE A 828 -6.39 -24.66 11.23
C ILE A 828 -6.34 -24.32 9.72
N GLY A 829 -5.20 -23.86 9.22
CA GLY A 829 -5.01 -23.51 7.81
C GLY A 829 -4.98 -24.74 6.89
N ALA A 830 -4.38 -25.85 7.34
CA ALA A 830 -4.36 -27.11 6.59
C ALA A 830 -5.72 -27.80 6.66
N ILE A 831 -6.35 -27.82 7.84
CA ILE A 831 -7.70 -28.36 8.04
C ILE A 831 -8.70 -27.61 7.16
N GLY A 832 -8.65 -26.28 7.14
CA GLY A 832 -9.52 -25.44 6.29
C GLY A 832 -9.37 -25.64 4.79
N ALA A 833 -8.26 -26.22 4.33
CA ALA A 833 -8.00 -26.56 2.93
C ALA A 833 -8.29 -28.05 2.61
N THR A 834 -8.71 -28.86 3.59
CA THR A 834 -8.91 -30.29 3.41
C THR A 834 -10.19 -30.58 2.65
N ALA A 835 -10.05 -31.08 1.41
CA ALA A 835 -11.18 -31.49 0.58
C ALA A 835 -11.97 -32.63 1.24
N GLY A 836 -13.31 -32.57 1.17
CA GLY A 836 -14.19 -33.59 1.76
C GLY A 836 -14.33 -33.53 3.29
N LEU A 837 -13.90 -32.45 3.95
CA LEU A 837 -14.03 -32.28 5.41
C LEU A 837 -15.49 -32.24 5.88
N ALA A 838 -15.96 -33.31 6.53
CA ALA A 838 -17.26 -33.34 7.20
C ALA A 838 -17.24 -32.58 8.54
N GLY A 839 -16.11 -32.59 9.25
CA GLY A 839 -15.95 -31.75 10.44
C GLY A 839 -14.72 -32.01 11.29
N VAL A 840 -14.65 -31.24 12.37
CA VAL A 840 -13.65 -31.33 13.44
C VAL A 840 -14.38 -31.50 14.76
N TRP A 841 -13.96 -32.48 15.56
CA TRP A 841 -14.46 -32.71 16.91
C TRP A 841 -13.35 -32.41 17.91
N LEU A 842 -13.63 -31.43 18.77
CA LEU A 842 -12.74 -31.02 19.83
C LEU A 842 -12.97 -31.92 21.06
N THR A 843 -11.88 -32.34 21.70
CA THR A 843 -11.90 -33.28 22.85
C THR A 843 -11.73 -32.60 24.21
N ASP A 844 -11.65 -31.27 24.22
CA ASP A 844 -11.44 -30.42 25.39
C ASP A 844 -12.53 -29.33 25.50
N GLY A 845 -12.28 -28.23 26.23
CA GLY A 845 -13.30 -27.20 26.54
C GLY A 845 -13.70 -26.27 25.40
N ASN A 846 -13.37 -26.58 24.14
CA ASN A 846 -13.69 -25.79 22.93
C ASN A 846 -13.22 -24.31 22.94
N VAL A 847 -12.22 -23.96 23.77
CA VAL A 847 -11.66 -22.59 23.85
C VAL A 847 -10.44 -22.45 22.94
N LEU A 848 -10.64 -21.82 21.79
CA LEU A 848 -9.59 -21.55 20.81
C LEU A 848 -8.69 -20.40 21.29
N THR A 849 -7.60 -20.74 21.97
CA THR A 849 -6.61 -19.75 22.42
C THR A 849 -5.77 -19.26 21.23
N VAL A 850 -5.87 -17.98 20.89
CA VAL A 850 -5.17 -17.38 19.73
C VAL A 850 -4.25 -16.21 20.14
N PRO A 851 -3.20 -15.89 19.36
CA PRO A 851 -2.30 -14.76 19.65
C PRO A 851 -2.99 -13.39 19.63
N ALA A 852 -2.35 -12.40 20.22
CA ALA A 852 -2.83 -11.02 20.28
C ALA A 852 -2.92 -10.36 18.88
N GLY A 853 -4.11 -10.36 18.28
CA GLY A 853 -4.38 -9.63 17.04
C GLY A 853 -5.65 -10.09 16.31
N ARG A 854 -6.74 -9.31 16.46
CA ARG A 854 -7.95 -9.35 15.62
C ARG A 854 -8.61 -10.74 15.46
N VAL A 855 -9.41 -11.15 16.44
CA VAL A 855 -10.30 -12.34 16.31
C VAL A 855 -11.17 -12.26 15.05
N ALA A 856 -11.69 -11.08 14.71
CA ALA A 856 -12.42 -10.86 13.46
C ALA A 856 -11.64 -11.29 12.21
N GLN A 857 -10.33 -11.02 12.13
CA GLN A 857 -9.50 -11.47 11.00
C GLN A 857 -9.10 -12.95 11.08
N TYR A 858 -9.08 -13.54 12.27
CA TYR A 858 -8.93 -14.99 12.44
C TYR A 858 -10.19 -15.73 11.97
N VAL A 859 -11.39 -15.19 12.28
CA VAL A 859 -12.69 -15.67 11.81
C VAL A 859 -12.88 -15.44 10.31
N GLU A 860 -12.41 -14.32 9.76
CA GLU A 860 -12.41 -14.03 8.33
C GLU A 860 -11.48 -15.00 7.56
N ARG A 861 -10.22 -15.13 8.00
CA ARG A 861 -9.20 -15.96 7.35
C ARG A 861 -9.45 -17.46 7.45
N TYR A 862 -10.02 -17.92 8.56
CA TYR A 862 -10.23 -19.35 8.83
C TYR A 862 -11.71 -19.75 8.97
N GLY A 863 -12.64 -18.87 8.57
CA GLY A 863 -14.08 -19.08 8.74
C GLY A 863 -14.64 -20.37 8.12
N ALA A 864 -13.98 -20.92 7.09
CA ALA A 864 -14.30 -22.24 6.54
C ALA A 864 -13.93 -23.38 7.51
N ALA A 865 -12.71 -23.35 8.08
CA ALA A 865 -12.24 -24.32 9.06
C ALA A 865 -13.07 -24.25 10.37
N LEU A 866 -13.39 -23.03 10.81
CA LEU A 866 -14.19 -22.80 12.02
C LEU A 866 -15.62 -23.34 11.88
N LYS A 867 -16.24 -23.20 10.70
CA LYS A 867 -17.55 -23.82 10.39
C LYS A 867 -17.49 -25.36 10.26
N ALA A 868 -16.29 -25.94 10.18
CA ALA A 868 -16.11 -27.39 10.25
C ALA A 868 -16.16 -27.92 11.68
N ILE A 869 -15.94 -27.11 12.72
CA ILE A 869 -16.08 -27.55 14.13
C ILE A 869 -17.53 -27.99 14.38
N LYS A 870 -17.71 -29.18 14.96
CA LYS A 870 -19.03 -29.75 15.33
C LYS A 870 -19.08 -30.08 16.82
N GLY A 871 -20.22 -29.79 17.46
CA GLY A 871 -20.43 -29.94 18.89
C GLY A 871 -21.23 -28.76 19.45
N ASP A 872 -21.15 -28.54 20.76
CA ASP A 872 -21.92 -27.51 21.49
C ASP A 872 -21.36 -26.07 21.32
N GLY A 873 -20.70 -25.78 20.19
CA GLY A 873 -20.07 -24.50 19.89
C GLY A 873 -18.61 -24.39 20.33
N TYR A 874 -17.99 -23.23 20.05
CA TYR A 874 -16.62 -22.87 20.44
C TYR A 874 -16.55 -21.38 20.82
N SER A 875 -15.50 -20.98 21.52
CA SER A 875 -15.18 -19.57 21.83
C SER A 875 -13.71 -19.27 21.57
N PHE A 876 -13.34 -17.99 21.48
CA PHE A 876 -11.94 -17.58 21.37
C PHE A 876 -11.43 -16.98 22.68
N ALA A 877 -10.16 -17.22 22.98
CA ALA A 877 -9.43 -16.53 24.04
C ALA A 877 -8.16 -15.90 23.48
N VAL A 878 -8.10 -14.58 23.47
CA VAL A 878 -6.88 -13.83 23.10
C VAL A 878 -6.06 -13.58 24.35
N LYS A 879 -4.81 -14.05 24.37
CA LYS A 879 -3.87 -13.81 25.49
C LYS A 879 -2.84 -12.75 25.12
N SER A 880 -2.62 -11.78 26.00
CA SER A 880 -1.67 -10.68 25.83
C SER A 880 -1.03 -10.27 27.16
N GLY A 881 -0.02 -9.39 27.11
CA GLY A 881 0.67 -8.88 28.30
C GLY A 881 1.95 -9.67 28.66
N THR A 882 2.47 -9.44 29.87
CA THR A 882 3.69 -10.06 30.39
C THR A 882 3.36 -11.24 31.32
N PRO A 883 4.32 -12.11 31.70
CA PRO A 883 4.07 -13.18 32.66
C PRO A 883 3.42 -12.68 33.98
N ASP A 884 3.83 -11.49 34.43
CA ASP A 884 3.32 -10.83 35.65
C ASP A 884 2.07 -9.97 35.44
N ASN A 885 1.66 -9.68 34.20
CA ASN A 885 0.41 -8.97 33.89
C ASN A 885 -0.19 -9.51 32.60
N GLN A 886 -1.05 -10.52 32.74
CA GLN A 886 -1.67 -11.24 31.62
C GLN A 886 -3.10 -10.73 31.41
N THR A 887 -3.48 -10.39 30.19
CA THR A 887 -4.89 -10.12 29.84
C THR A 887 -5.41 -11.25 28.96
N VAL A 888 -6.61 -11.74 29.27
CA VAL A 888 -7.34 -12.73 28.51
C VAL A 888 -8.66 -12.11 28.05
N SER A 889 -8.78 -11.80 26.77
CA SER A 889 -10.04 -11.34 26.17
C SER A 889 -10.80 -12.53 25.59
N SER A 890 -11.99 -12.79 26.10
CA SER A 890 -12.90 -13.86 25.67
C SER A 890 -13.88 -13.33 24.63
N TYR A 891 -14.03 -14.06 23.53
CA TYR A 891 -14.95 -13.72 22.45
C TYR A 891 -15.82 -14.92 22.10
N ASP A 892 -17.05 -14.67 21.65
CA ASP A 892 -17.94 -15.71 21.14
C ASP A 892 -17.48 -16.27 19.77
N SER A 893 -18.21 -17.26 19.25
CA SER A 893 -17.94 -17.86 17.93
C SER A 893 -18.05 -16.91 16.74
N ALA A 894 -18.72 -15.76 16.90
CA ALA A 894 -18.85 -14.70 15.89
C ALA A 894 -17.73 -13.64 16.00
N GLY A 895 -16.96 -13.64 17.09
CA GLY A 895 -15.92 -12.65 17.38
C GLY A 895 -16.42 -11.43 18.15
N THR A 896 -17.63 -11.47 18.73
CA THR A 896 -18.11 -10.47 19.69
C THR A 896 -17.28 -10.58 20.97
N LEU A 897 -16.74 -9.47 21.47
CA LEU A 897 -16.05 -9.45 22.76
C LEU A 897 -17.09 -9.62 23.88
N GLN A 898 -16.93 -10.64 24.72
CA GLN A 898 -17.78 -10.86 25.88
C GLN A 898 -17.07 -10.41 27.17
N ASP A 899 -15.90 -10.99 27.47
CA ASP A 899 -15.15 -10.65 28.69
C ASP A 899 -13.72 -10.15 28.41
N VAL A 900 -13.21 -9.28 29.27
CA VAL A 900 -11.77 -8.98 29.38
C VAL A 900 -11.30 -9.26 30.81
N VAL A 901 -10.53 -10.33 30.99
CA VAL A 901 -9.98 -10.78 32.28
C VAL A 901 -8.50 -10.39 32.37
N THR A 902 -8.19 -9.30 33.06
CA THR A 902 -6.81 -8.87 33.36
C THR A 902 -6.35 -9.44 34.70
N ARG A 903 -5.22 -10.15 34.69
CA ARG A 903 -4.62 -10.87 35.82
C ARG A 903 -3.20 -10.36 36.09
N SER A 904 -3.03 -9.65 37.20
CA SER A 904 -1.70 -9.28 37.71
C SER A 904 -1.19 -10.38 38.65
N TYR A 905 0.02 -10.85 38.39
CA TYR A 905 0.77 -11.77 39.24
C TYR A 905 1.93 -11.03 39.91
N LYS A 906 2.36 -11.53 41.07
CA LYS A 906 3.61 -11.16 41.71
C LYS A 906 4.22 -12.41 42.35
N ASP A 907 5.50 -12.64 42.14
CA ASP A 907 6.22 -13.83 42.64
C ASP A 907 5.50 -15.14 42.22
N GLY A 908 4.93 -15.16 41.01
CA GLY A 908 4.12 -16.26 40.46
C GLY A 908 2.71 -16.42 41.02
N ARG A 909 2.21 -15.50 41.87
CA ARG A 909 0.89 -15.57 42.52
C ARG A 909 -0.05 -14.47 42.02
N LEU A 910 -1.29 -14.83 41.68
CA LEU A 910 -2.33 -13.91 41.21
C LEU A 910 -2.71 -12.89 42.32
N VAL A 911 -2.21 -11.67 42.25
CA VAL A 911 -2.47 -10.59 43.24
C VAL A 911 -3.69 -9.74 42.89
N LYS A 912 -4.11 -9.70 41.62
CA LYS A 912 -5.33 -9.01 41.18
C LYS A 912 -5.90 -9.69 39.95
N GLU A 913 -7.21 -9.84 39.92
CA GLU A 913 -8.01 -10.12 38.73
C GLU A 913 -9.01 -8.97 38.50
N THR A 914 -9.35 -8.72 37.24
CA THR A 914 -10.34 -7.71 36.86
C THR A 914 -11.04 -8.22 35.62
N VAL A 915 -12.34 -8.48 35.73
CA VAL A 915 -13.20 -8.90 34.63
C VAL A 915 -13.96 -7.66 34.15
N VAL A 916 -14.03 -7.43 32.85
CA VAL A 916 -14.92 -6.44 32.25
C VAL A 916 -15.88 -7.19 31.34
N HIS A 917 -17.15 -7.19 31.70
CA HIS A 917 -18.22 -7.83 30.94
C HIS A 917 -18.80 -6.84 29.94
N ASN A 918 -19.00 -7.31 28.71
CA ASN A 918 -19.50 -6.52 27.58
C ASN A 918 -20.88 -7.04 27.10
N GLU A 919 -21.37 -8.13 27.70
CA GLU A 919 -22.72 -8.66 27.50
C GLU A 919 -23.77 -7.76 28.17
N ALA A 920 -24.87 -7.48 27.47
CA ALA A 920 -25.91 -6.55 27.94
C ALA A 920 -26.72 -7.04 29.15
N ASP A 921 -26.73 -8.36 29.39
CA ASP A 921 -27.45 -9.01 30.50
C ASP A 921 -26.56 -9.29 31.72
N ALA A 922 -25.30 -8.81 31.72
CA ALA A 922 -24.36 -9.04 32.81
C ALA A 922 -24.77 -8.32 34.11
N ALA A 923 -24.69 -9.02 35.25
CA ALA A 923 -25.06 -8.46 36.56
C ALA A 923 -24.17 -7.27 36.99
N TYR A 924 -22.94 -7.22 36.49
CA TYR A 924 -21.96 -6.15 36.66
C TYR A 924 -21.25 -5.92 35.34
N ALA A 925 -20.96 -4.66 34.97
CA ALA A 925 -20.15 -4.33 33.79
C ALA A 925 -18.65 -4.53 34.05
N ARG A 926 -18.22 -4.48 35.31
CA ARG A 926 -16.86 -4.79 35.73
C ARG A 926 -16.83 -5.44 37.10
N GLU A 927 -16.04 -6.48 37.25
CA GLU A 927 -15.67 -7.10 38.52
C GLU A 927 -14.18 -6.91 38.80
N VAL A 928 -13.80 -6.74 40.07
CA VAL A 928 -12.40 -6.61 40.49
C VAL A 928 -12.17 -7.49 41.71
N HIS A 929 -11.29 -8.49 41.60
CA HIS A 929 -10.83 -9.30 42.72
C HIS A 929 -9.40 -8.89 43.08
N GLN A 930 -9.13 -8.55 44.34
CA GLN A 930 -7.78 -8.25 44.84
C GLN A 930 -7.37 -9.24 45.93
N TYR A 931 -6.18 -9.82 45.79
CA TYR A 931 -5.69 -10.96 46.58
C TYR A 931 -4.49 -10.56 47.45
N GLY A 932 -4.77 -10.21 48.70
CA GLY A 932 -3.73 -9.97 49.72
C GLY A 932 -3.25 -11.28 50.33
N PHE A 933 -2.03 -11.73 49.98
CA PHE A 933 -1.46 -12.98 50.49
C PHE A 933 -0.77 -12.82 51.85
N THR A 934 -0.86 -13.85 52.69
CA THR A 934 -0.04 -14.00 53.90
C THR A 934 0.25 -15.49 54.11
N GLY A 935 1.48 -15.92 53.80
CA GLY A 935 1.89 -17.33 53.86
C GLY A 935 1.16 -18.21 52.83
N LYS A 936 0.31 -19.14 53.32
CA LYS A 936 -0.54 -20.06 52.52
C LYS A 936 -2.03 -19.67 52.51
N SER A 937 -2.35 -18.47 53.01
CA SER A 937 -3.72 -17.93 53.05
C SER A 937 -3.78 -16.61 52.27
N TYR A 938 -4.97 -16.25 51.80
CA TYR A 938 -5.21 -14.96 51.15
C TYR A 938 -6.52 -14.31 51.62
N VAL A 939 -6.58 -12.99 51.49
CA VAL A 939 -7.81 -12.20 51.58
C VAL A 939 -8.16 -11.73 50.17
N GLU A 940 -9.27 -12.22 49.67
CA GLU A 940 -9.94 -11.79 48.45
C GLU A 940 -10.83 -10.59 48.77
N THR A 941 -10.75 -9.52 47.98
CA THR A 941 -11.67 -8.38 48.01
C THR A 941 -12.29 -8.27 46.63
N TYR A 942 -13.59 -8.53 46.53
CA TYR A 942 -14.36 -8.53 45.27
C TYR A 942 -15.21 -7.26 45.18
N GLN A 943 -15.23 -6.62 44.01
CA GLN A 943 -15.95 -5.37 43.76
C GLN A 943 -16.62 -5.38 42.38
N GLY A 944 -17.95 -5.36 42.36
CA GLY A 944 -18.79 -5.29 41.16
C GLY A 944 -19.28 -3.86 40.90
N TYR A 945 -19.21 -3.43 39.63
CA TYR A 945 -19.52 -2.08 39.17
C TYR A 945 -20.56 -2.09 38.05
N ASP A 946 -21.38 -1.03 37.97
CA ASP A 946 -22.36 -0.84 36.90
C ASP A 946 -21.76 -0.27 35.60
N THR A 947 -22.59 -0.11 34.57
CA THR A 947 -22.19 0.43 33.24
C THR A 947 -21.81 1.91 33.26
N ALA A 948 -22.20 2.67 34.30
CA ALA A 948 -21.76 4.04 34.52
C ALA A 948 -20.45 4.11 35.35
N GLY A 949 -19.96 2.97 35.84
CA GLY A 949 -18.73 2.84 36.62
C GLY A 949 -18.91 2.97 38.14
N ASN A 950 -20.15 3.06 38.64
CA ASN A 950 -20.44 3.14 40.07
C ASN A 950 -20.21 1.78 40.74
N LEU A 951 -19.75 1.78 42.00
CA LEU A 951 -19.63 0.57 42.80
C LEU A 951 -21.01 0.12 43.30
N VAL A 952 -21.46 -1.06 42.88
CA VAL A 952 -22.79 -1.61 43.22
C VAL A 952 -22.75 -2.87 44.09
N LEU A 953 -21.60 -3.58 44.15
CA LEU A 953 -21.35 -4.62 45.14
C LEU A 953 -19.89 -4.59 45.60
N SER A 954 -19.63 -4.82 46.88
CA SER A 954 -18.27 -4.98 47.42
C SER A 954 -18.29 -6.01 48.56
N THR A 955 -17.50 -7.07 48.44
CA THR A 955 -17.39 -8.14 49.45
C THR A 955 -15.93 -8.47 49.75
N ARG A 956 -15.66 -9.10 50.91
CA ARG A 956 -14.30 -9.43 51.34
C ARG A 956 -14.26 -10.77 52.06
N THR A 957 -13.46 -11.70 51.55
CA THR A 957 -13.48 -13.12 51.92
C THR A 957 -12.07 -13.62 52.19
N ARG A 958 -11.87 -14.45 53.22
CA ARG A 958 -10.56 -15.03 53.55
C ARG A 958 -10.54 -16.52 53.22
N ARG A 959 -9.58 -16.96 52.39
CA ARG A 959 -9.47 -18.34 51.92
C ARG A 959 -8.05 -18.91 52.11
N ARG A 960 -7.91 -20.22 51.89
CA ARG A 960 -6.64 -20.99 52.01
C ARG A 960 -6.41 -21.73 50.69
N GLN A 961 -5.18 -21.78 50.20
CA GLN A 961 -4.89 -22.17 48.81
C GLN A 961 -4.64 -23.70 48.65
N PRO A 962 -5.26 -24.37 47.64
CA PRO A 962 -4.86 -25.70 47.19
C PRO A 962 -3.50 -25.70 46.47
N GLY A 963 -2.86 -26.87 46.32
CA GLY A 963 -1.51 -27.00 45.75
C GLY A 963 -1.44 -27.02 44.22
N LEU A 964 -0.28 -26.60 43.68
CA LEU A 964 0.07 -26.69 42.26
C LEU A 964 0.49 -28.13 41.88
N PRO A 965 0.04 -28.69 40.74
CA PRO A 965 0.57 -29.94 40.20
C PRO A 965 1.72 -29.69 39.21
N GLY A 966 2.69 -30.60 39.20
CA GLY A 966 3.71 -30.72 38.16
C GLY A 966 3.93 -32.20 37.82
N GLY A 967 4.36 -32.49 36.60
CA GLY A 967 4.52 -33.86 36.10
C GLY A 967 3.25 -34.44 35.46
N ALA A 968 3.42 -35.29 34.46
CA ALA A 968 2.32 -35.79 33.64
C ALA A 968 1.84 -37.19 34.05
N ARG A 969 0.52 -37.37 34.18
CA ARG A 969 -0.27 -38.50 33.65
C ARG A 969 -1.76 -38.20 33.78
N GLY A 970 -2.57 -38.73 32.87
CA GLY A 970 -3.89 -38.16 32.58
C GLY A 970 -5.06 -38.68 33.42
N GLY A 971 -6.07 -37.81 33.53
CA GLY A 971 -7.44 -38.17 33.19
C GLY A 971 -8.38 -38.64 34.31
N ARG A 972 -9.16 -37.69 34.87
CA ARG A 972 -10.61 -37.57 34.65
C ARG A 972 -11.17 -36.38 35.44
N HIS A 973 -12.02 -35.59 34.79
CA HIS A 973 -13.03 -34.80 35.50
C HIS A 973 -14.23 -35.72 35.79
N ASP A 974 -14.90 -35.47 36.91
CA ASP A 974 -16.36 -35.34 36.97
C ASP A 974 -16.68 -34.46 38.20
N ASP A 975 -17.64 -33.55 38.07
CA ASP A 975 -18.08 -32.66 39.15
C ASP A 975 -19.14 -33.34 40.02
N ASP A 976 -19.09 -33.15 41.35
CA ASP A 976 -20.28 -33.36 42.19
C ASP A 976 -20.33 -32.40 43.39
N ALA A 977 -21.33 -31.51 43.37
CA ALA A 977 -21.65 -30.54 44.42
C ALA A 977 -23.11 -30.05 44.32
N LEU A 978 -24.07 -30.98 44.26
CA LEU A 978 -25.50 -30.67 44.12
C LEU A 978 -26.22 -30.38 45.46
N LEU A 979 -27.19 -29.43 45.40
CA LEU A 979 -28.32 -29.22 46.35
C LEU A 979 -27.98 -28.64 47.76
N ARG A 980 -28.87 -27.99 48.52
CA ARG A 980 -30.32 -27.63 48.39
C ARG A 980 -30.47 -26.09 48.53
N ARG A 981 -31.37 -25.34 47.85
CA ARG A 981 -32.86 -25.37 47.70
C ARG A 981 -33.69 -24.83 48.88
N GLN A 982 -34.29 -23.64 48.70
CA GLN A 982 -35.68 -23.18 49.01
C GLN A 982 -35.77 -21.66 48.66
N GLY A 983 -36.81 -21.08 48.05
CA GLY A 983 -38.10 -21.59 47.53
C GLY A 983 -38.67 -20.73 46.37
N CYS A 984 -39.87 -21.07 45.88
CA CYS A 984 -40.54 -20.63 44.62
C CYS A 984 -41.15 -19.20 44.66
N PRO A 985 -41.77 -18.64 43.58
CA PRO A 985 -42.00 -19.12 42.20
C PRO A 985 -41.51 -18.16 41.07
N GLY A 986 -41.58 -18.45 39.76
CA GLY A 986 -41.87 -19.71 39.05
C GLY A 986 -42.40 -19.53 37.60
N LEU A 987 -42.00 -20.45 36.69
CA LEU A 987 -42.41 -20.65 35.27
C LEU A 987 -41.67 -19.84 34.17
N ASP A 988 -41.23 -20.46 33.06
CA ASP A 988 -40.80 -21.87 32.87
C ASP A 988 -39.64 -21.91 31.86
N HIS A 989 -38.66 -22.77 32.12
CA HIS A 989 -37.40 -22.83 31.40
C HIS A 989 -37.20 -24.27 30.91
N ARG A 990 -37.40 -24.55 29.62
CA ARG A 990 -37.17 -25.90 29.07
C ARG A 990 -36.41 -25.90 27.75
N ARG A 991 -35.10 -26.13 27.87
CA ARG A 991 -34.37 -26.92 26.87
C ARG A 991 -35.08 -28.27 26.69
N ARG A 992 -35.26 -28.73 25.45
CA ARG A 992 -35.36 -30.16 25.13
C ARG A 992 -34.32 -30.51 24.08
N HIS A 993 -33.47 -31.48 24.38
CA HIS A 993 -32.57 -32.10 23.41
C HIS A 993 -33.31 -33.09 22.49
N ARG A 994 -32.59 -33.45 21.41
CA ARG A 994 -32.78 -34.59 20.50
C ARG A 994 -33.94 -34.53 19.49
N ARG A 995 -33.51 -34.61 18.22
CA ARG A 995 -34.07 -35.40 17.11
C ARG A 995 -35.50 -35.00 16.67
N GLN A 996 -35.81 -34.86 15.39
CA GLN A 996 -35.31 -35.63 14.24
C GLN A 996 -35.68 -34.93 12.91
N PHE A 997 -35.11 -35.41 11.80
CA PHE A 997 -35.68 -35.38 10.43
C PHE A 997 -35.97 -34.05 9.69
N GLU A 998 -35.32 -33.94 8.51
CA GLU A 998 -35.89 -33.63 7.19
C GLU A 998 -36.38 -32.22 6.76
N ASP A 999 -35.72 -31.74 5.69
CA ASP A 999 -36.29 -31.39 4.36
C ASP A 999 -36.58 -29.92 3.94
N ARG A 1000 -36.39 -29.72 2.62
CA ARG A 1000 -36.91 -28.68 1.68
C ARG A 1000 -36.50 -27.19 1.77
N HIS A 1001 -35.79 -26.80 0.71
CA HIS A 1001 -36.08 -25.69 -0.22
C HIS A 1001 -36.58 -24.34 0.35
N GLY A 1002 -35.70 -23.33 0.34
CA GLY A 1002 -36.10 -21.92 0.47
C GLY A 1002 -36.73 -21.32 -0.80
N ARG A 1003 -37.17 -20.05 -0.72
CA ARG A 1003 -37.57 -19.23 -1.89
C ARG A 1003 -37.31 -17.73 -1.69
N ARG A 1004 -36.62 -17.15 -2.68
CA ARG A 1004 -36.74 -15.79 -3.26
C ARG A 1004 -37.63 -14.75 -2.56
N ARG A 1005 -37.15 -13.49 -2.47
CA ARG A 1005 -37.82 -12.30 -3.08
C ARG A 1005 -36.97 -11.00 -3.16
N ARG A 1006 -37.02 -10.34 -4.33
CA ARG A 1006 -36.86 -8.87 -4.59
C ARG A 1006 -38.24 -8.18 -4.42
N PRO A 1007 -38.52 -6.86 -4.68
CA PRO A 1007 -37.74 -5.69 -5.19
C PRO A 1007 -37.74 -4.50 -4.16
N ARG A 1008 -37.52 -3.19 -4.39
CA ARG A 1008 -37.47 -2.21 -5.52
C ARG A 1008 -36.30 -1.19 -5.31
N HIS A 1009 -35.77 -0.38 -6.24
CA HIS A 1009 -36.08 0.08 -7.62
C HIS A 1009 -36.81 1.46 -7.75
N LEU A 1010 -36.05 2.54 -8.03
CA LEU A 1010 -36.39 3.89 -8.61
C LEU A 1010 -35.11 4.79 -8.54
N GLY A 1011 -34.79 5.76 -9.43
CA GLY A 1011 -35.24 5.99 -10.81
C GLY A 1011 -34.88 7.37 -11.44
N GLN A 1012 -33.99 7.40 -12.47
CA GLN A 1012 -33.75 8.46 -13.50
C GLN A 1012 -33.28 9.87 -13.01
N ARG A 1013 -32.57 10.75 -13.77
CA ARG A 1013 -32.50 11.05 -15.24
C ARG A 1013 -31.10 11.52 -15.70
N GLY A 1014 -30.89 11.58 -17.03
CA GLY A 1014 -29.77 12.32 -17.70
C GLY A 1014 -30.28 13.55 -18.49
N PRO A 1015 -29.43 14.24 -19.31
CA PRO A 1015 -29.24 13.79 -20.70
C PRO A 1015 -27.87 14.10 -21.40
N ARG A 1016 -27.61 13.33 -22.49
CA ARG A 1016 -26.89 13.61 -23.79
C ARG A 1016 -25.73 14.66 -23.86
N GLY A 1017 -24.61 14.41 -24.58
CA GLY A 1017 -24.16 13.23 -25.35
C GLY A 1017 -23.11 13.54 -26.47
N GLN A 1018 -22.81 12.51 -27.30
CA GLN A 1018 -21.98 12.44 -28.54
C GLN A 1018 -20.43 12.21 -28.47
N VAL A 1019 -20.00 11.16 -29.22
CA VAL A 1019 -18.76 10.95 -30.03
C VAL A 1019 -17.42 11.48 -29.48
N GLY A 1020 -16.30 10.74 -29.32
CA GLY A 1020 -15.75 9.47 -29.88
C GLY A 1020 -14.20 9.63 -29.89
N GLY A 1021 -13.30 8.66 -30.11
CA GLY A 1021 -13.37 7.20 -30.26
C GLY A 1021 -11.96 6.60 -30.49
N ARG A 1022 -11.80 5.26 -30.38
CA ARG A 1022 -10.59 4.41 -30.55
C ARG A 1022 -9.43 4.56 -29.53
N ASP A 1023 -9.07 3.43 -28.93
CA ASP A 1023 -7.82 2.66 -29.11
C ASP A 1023 -6.53 3.41 -29.54
N GLY A 1024 -5.35 3.11 -29.01
CA GLY A 1024 -5.03 2.03 -28.06
C GLY A 1024 -3.53 1.98 -27.69
N LEU A 1025 -3.23 1.11 -26.71
CA LEU A 1025 -1.90 0.79 -26.15
C LEU A 1025 -0.93 0.21 -27.18
#